data_AF-A0A3R5ZH82-F1
#
_entry.id   AF-A0A3R5ZH82-F1
#
_cell.length_a   1.000
_cell.length_b   1.000
_cell.length_c   1.000
_cell.angle_alpha   90.00
_cell.angle_beta   90.00
_cell.angle_gamma   90.00
#
_symmetry.space_group_name_H-M   'P 1'
#
loop_
_entity.id
_entity.type
_entity.pdbx_description
1 polymer ?
#
loop_
_entity_poly.entity_id
_entity_poly.type
_entity_poly.pdbx_seq_one_letter_code
_entity_poly.pdbx_strand_id
1 'polypeptide(L)'
;MENRLKEICSVNSEMQEKYYLYCQIKKSLTERLRTVPAYFPHFSIHDASHSANIIKYLSMLLGRDNIEKLSVSDLLVLCVAAYAHDISMSVSYEMIHEKMTSDEWKETLKKYTSSQQEDLADIAERLLRFPEVKKDVIALDVYSDVLYVIEENFRAEHAKRSAEEILENGDLEKLFGIRMRNILAEVCRLHGCGISDVMDLPYEENGIFDDYIHPRFDAALLALGDLLDMDTGRFDKEFLRVAAPMPKLSEIHKEKHESITHFLVKNGMIEIKSNCKSLEVYRAMRDWIDWIRQSTEFMSVHWSEIAPEKIAGAPYLNESEILLNNDVKWVEFADLKFEISTKHALKLLGGTNLYKSKYVFVREVIQNAVDATMKRIYLTYLEQYDGDKENKDDRFLKWLVHEGKEIINDSAIHVTLSIENKRVKFVIEDKGIGISKDDVKRIASVEGKSDDERNFIHTMPEFFRPSGTFGIGLQSIFIVADEFEMITRTESEKTKKITFQNAKDGRGYITVSDCEKRNFVGTTLIVYLNQNYFTQEDLGINDFGFKVRPREELIYRSLVSEVNNLDSEIPAIKMQQQKEEYIPVIIENQVKEFAEYVPKIILQYDSLFADKLFVKNDYLEIICMESSISYRYFDRKHCCIFNAFLCSNHDDKNKLSSREKLRSYSNYGRTIFYKNSYIESDFDHGYESGRDRFHSYLDYSINLLSGNSEDVLTLERRGIKEKFKSQLDDLIRQESGIFIRHVVDDLLTRHEIIKPSLLLIVYQEARGYGYRFQELSEEYKKELQSLIIGGYQCFENEENQKNEFCPTAYELIDKELFFVRRYDEKDDVACTSKVTDKKFTDIMKEPNVILLNMRNNRDYDHPLNHKIKKQFIYNINDILYEVCVAVPFLRQNNDPYERDSFFKLEQFLKFLFTNRRCIYAWPEYKNLQTYINLGIRKYGHTVEKQVEMQLNTEIQTLLKNELLERGYIVNCCDRYLSQIVESKDYQDNLKYILAECNNSTGDLEEMYQKLWQDELKLLEDERFKEVTKIIIKNIGNSGVPNSGDVFGGYFVM
;
A
#
# COMPACT_ATOMS: atom_id res chain seq x y z
N MET A 1 7.55 55.76 -1.63
CA MET A 1 6.55 55.81 -0.55
C MET A 1 7.13 56.38 0.74
N GLU A 2 8.25 55.87 1.29
CA GLU A 2 8.83 56.38 2.55
C GLU A 2 9.11 57.89 2.57
N ASN A 3 9.60 58.47 1.47
CA ASN A 3 9.80 59.92 1.37
C ASN A 3 8.50 60.70 1.55
N ARG A 4 7.38 60.17 1.01
CA ARG A 4 6.05 60.77 1.15
C ARG A 4 5.55 60.65 2.58
N LEU A 5 5.72 59.48 3.20
CA LEU A 5 5.39 59.27 4.61
C LEU A 5 6.13 60.28 5.51
N LYS A 6 7.43 60.45 5.30
CA LYS A 6 8.25 61.44 6.02
C LYS A 6 7.75 62.87 5.83
N GLU A 7 7.40 63.24 4.60
CA GLU A 7 6.89 64.57 4.27
C GLU A 7 5.58 64.86 5.02
N ILE A 8 4.59 63.96 4.95
CA ILE A 8 3.29 64.16 5.61
C ILE A 8 3.44 64.19 7.14
N CYS A 9 4.23 63.28 7.72
CA CYS A 9 4.43 63.23 9.16
C CYS A 9 5.21 64.43 9.71
N SER A 10 5.90 65.21 8.88
CA SER A 10 6.65 66.39 9.33
C SER A 10 5.76 67.59 9.69
N VAL A 11 4.48 67.56 9.31
CA VAL A 11 3.56 68.70 9.39
C VAL A 11 2.65 68.65 10.64
N ASN A 12 2.58 67.51 11.32
CA ASN A 12 1.75 67.28 12.52
C ASN A 12 2.60 66.60 13.61
N SER A 13 2.57 67.13 14.83
CA SER A 13 3.40 66.66 15.95
C SER A 13 3.13 65.21 16.37
N GLU A 14 1.87 64.76 16.32
CA GLU A 14 1.47 63.38 16.66
C GLU A 14 1.94 62.40 15.58
N MET A 15 1.77 62.77 14.30
CA MET A 15 2.28 61.97 13.18
C MET A 15 3.81 61.90 13.18
N GLN A 16 4.48 62.98 13.60
CA GLN A 16 5.94 63.04 13.72
C GLN A 16 6.47 62.06 14.78
N GLU A 17 5.79 61.94 15.92
CA GLU A 17 6.12 60.96 16.96
C GLU A 17 6.02 59.52 16.46
N LYS A 18 4.90 59.18 15.80
CA LYS A 18 4.69 57.87 15.18
C LYS A 18 5.73 57.56 14.09
N TYR A 19 6.12 58.56 13.29
CA TYR A 19 7.18 58.41 12.29
C TYR A 19 8.55 58.13 12.90
N TYR A 20 8.89 58.74 14.04
CA TYR A 20 10.13 58.42 14.75
C TYR A 20 10.11 57.00 15.33
N LEU A 21 8.98 56.57 15.86
CA LEU A 21 8.80 55.20 16.34
C LEU A 21 8.91 54.19 15.17
N TYR A 22 8.33 54.50 14.01
CA TYR A 22 8.55 53.74 12.77
C TYR A 22 10.04 53.63 12.42
N CYS A 23 10.80 54.73 12.47
CA CYS A 23 12.23 54.68 12.18
C CYS A 23 13.01 53.79 13.16
N GLN A 24 12.61 53.76 14.44
CA GLN A 24 13.21 52.88 15.45
C GLN A 24 12.87 51.41 15.18
N ILE A 25 11.60 51.11 14.90
CA ILE A 25 11.12 49.76 14.57
C ILE A 25 11.79 49.25 13.29
N LYS A 26 11.83 50.05 12.23
CA LYS A 26 12.52 49.72 10.98
C LYS A 26 13.98 49.33 11.23
N LYS A 27 14.68 50.06 12.10
CA LYS A 27 16.07 49.74 12.48
C LYS A 27 16.14 48.39 13.20
N SER A 28 15.23 48.12 14.14
CA SER A 28 15.13 46.84 14.85
C SER A 28 14.90 45.67 13.90
N LEU A 29 13.90 45.79 13.02
CA LEU A 29 13.58 44.79 11.99
C LEU A 29 14.76 44.56 11.04
N THR A 30 15.46 45.64 10.64
CA THR A 30 16.67 45.55 9.79
C THR A 30 17.79 44.73 10.45
N GLU A 31 18.08 44.96 11.73
CA GLU A 31 19.09 44.19 12.46
C GLU A 31 18.70 42.72 12.59
N ARG A 32 17.40 42.44 12.76
CA ARG A 32 16.87 41.08 12.83
C ARG A 32 16.97 40.36 11.48
N LEU A 33 16.51 40.98 10.40
CA LEU A 33 16.56 40.42 9.04
C LEU A 33 18.00 40.15 8.56
N ARG A 34 19.01 40.86 9.09
CA ARG A 34 20.43 40.58 8.82
C ARG A 34 20.84 39.16 9.19
N THR A 35 20.11 38.49 10.08
CA THR A 35 20.42 37.13 10.54
C THR A 35 19.85 36.03 9.66
N VAL A 36 18.91 36.33 8.75
CA VAL A 36 18.25 35.34 7.87
C VAL A 36 19.23 34.44 7.13
N PRO A 37 20.34 34.95 6.54
CA PRO A 37 21.28 34.09 5.81
C PRO A 37 21.91 32.97 6.66
N ALA A 38 21.93 33.08 7.99
CA ALA A 38 22.55 32.07 8.87
C ALA A 38 21.97 30.66 8.73
N TYR A 39 20.65 30.55 8.49
CA TYR A 39 19.94 29.27 8.32
C TYR A 39 19.20 29.16 7.00
N PHE A 40 19.27 30.19 6.14
CA PHE A 40 18.71 30.19 4.78
C PHE A 40 19.77 30.49 3.70
N PRO A 41 20.95 29.83 3.73
CA PRO A 41 22.03 30.17 2.83
C PRO A 41 21.83 29.81 1.37
N HIS A 42 20.92 28.89 1.05
CA HIS A 42 20.66 28.48 -0.32
C HIS A 42 19.54 29.28 -0.99
N PHE A 43 18.93 30.23 -0.29
CA PHE A 43 17.84 31.04 -0.80
C PHE A 43 18.26 32.43 -1.29
N SER A 44 17.29 33.12 -1.88
CA SER A 44 17.43 34.53 -2.19
C SER A 44 17.71 35.37 -0.94
N ILE A 45 18.28 36.54 -1.13
CA ILE A 45 18.46 37.53 -0.06
C ILE A 45 17.08 37.98 0.41
N HIS A 46 16.81 37.79 1.71
CA HIS A 46 15.61 38.26 2.43
C HIS A 46 16.01 39.18 3.61
N ASP A 47 17.05 39.99 3.40
CA ASP A 47 17.47 41.01 4.36
C ASP A 47 16.75 42.36 4.10
N ALA A 48 17.16 43.42 4.79
CA ALA A 48 16.55 44.74 4.62
C ALA A 48 16.64 45.33 3.19
N SER A 49 17.52 44.82 2.33
CA SER A 49 17.58 45.21 0.92
C SER A 49 16.38 44.71 0.12
N HIS A 50 15.89 43.50 0.43
CA HIS A 50 14.68 42.93 -0.15
C HIS A 50 13.44 43.78 0.19
N SER A 51 13.24 44.08 1.48
CA SER A 51 12.17 44.98 1.93
C SER A 51 12.22 46.36 1.25
N ALA A 52 13.44 46.90 1.04
CA ALA A 52 13.61 48.16 0.33
C ALA A 52 13.25 48.06 -1.17
N ASN A 53 13.55 46.92 -1.81
CA ASN A 53 13.16 46.65 -3.19
C ASN A 53 11.64 46.52 -3.35
N ILE A 54 10.94 45.86 -2.43
CA ILE A 54 9.47 45.82 -2.41
C ILE A 54 8.93 47.25 -2.43
N ILE A 55 9.34 48.10 -1.48
CA ILE A 55 8.89 49.50 -1.40
C ILE A 55 9.22 50.27 -2.69
N LYS A 56 10.40 50.03 -3.28
CA LYS A 56 10.82 50.63 -4.56
C LYS A 56 9.88 50.23 -5.69
N TYR A 57 9.61 48.94 -5.88
CA TYR A 57 8.76 48.46 -6.97
C TYR A 57 7.30 48.85 -6.78
N LEU A 58 6.78 48.83 -5.55
CA LEU A 58 5.46 49.39 -5.25
C LEU A 58 5.38 50.89 -5.56
N SER A 59 6.44 51.64 -5.26
CA SER A 59 6.49 53.06 -5.61
C SER A 59 6.52 53.29 -7.13
N MET A 60 7.24 52.46 -7.88
CA MET A 60 7.29 52.52 -9.35
C MET A 60 5.96 52.08 -9.98
N LEU A 61 5.31 51.09 -9.38
CA LEU A 61 4.03 50.56 -9.81
C LEU A 61 2.91 51.58 -9.60
N LEU A 62 2.76 52.14 -8.40
CA LEU A 62 1.71 53.13 -8.15
C LEU A 62 1.98 54.45 -8.90
N GLY A 63 3.24 54.83 -9.05
CA GLY A 63 3.62 56.13 -9.58
C GLY A 63 3.31 57.27 -8.60
N ARG A 64 3.86 58.46 -8.88
CA ARG A 64 3.78 59.60 -7.96
C ARG A 64 2.34 60.03 -7.65
N ASP A 65 1.50 60.10 -8.68
CA ASP A 65 0.13 60.63 -8.56
C ASP A 65 -0.76 59.77 -7.66
N ASN A 66 -0.61 58.44 -7.66
CA ASN A 66 -1.37 57.58 -6.77
C ASN A 66 -0.77 57.56 -5.35
N ILE A 67 0.55 57.60 -5.20
CA ILE A 67 1.22 57.68 -3.88
C ILE A 67 0.80 58.94 -3.12
N GLU A 68 0.64 60.08 -3.81
CA GLU A 68 0.22 61.34 -3.17
C GLU A 68 -1.21 61.29 -2.62
N LYS A 69 -2.04 60.33 -3.06
CA LYS A 69 -3.43 60.15 -2.64
C LYS A 69 -3.62 59.14 -1.51
N LEU A 70 -2.59 58.36 -1.17
CA LEU A 70 -2.65 57.39 -0.08
C LEU A 70 -2.74 58.09 1.27
N SER A 71 -3.44 57.45 2.20
CA SER A 71 -3.50 57.92 3.59
C SER A 71 -2.15 57.70 4.30
N VAL A 72 -1.97 58.34 5.46
CA VAL A 72 -0.78 58.11 6.27
C VAL A 72 -0.81 56.69 6.83
N SER A 73 -2.00 56.20 7.18
CA SER A 73 -2.22 54.83 7.66
C SER A 73 -1.83 53.77 6.61
N ASP A 74 -2.30 53.89 5.36
CA ASP A 74 -1.93 52.97 4.26
C ASP A 74 -0.40 52.97 4.03
N LEU A 75 0.19 54.18 3.95
CA LEU A 75 1.64 54.33 3.75
C LEU A 75 2.45 53.71 4.89
N LEU A 76 2.00 53.87 6.14
CA LEU A 76 2.70 53.34 7.31
C LEU A 76 2.60 51.81 7.36
N VAL A 77 1.42 51.24 7.12
CA VAL A 77 1.23 49.78 7.09
C VAL A 77 2.03 49.15 5.96
N LEU A 78 1.95 49.66 4.72
CA LEU A 78 2.73 49.15 3.60
C LEU A 78 4.24 49.19 3.85
N CYS A 79 4.74 50.28 4.42
CA CYS A 79 6.17 50.41 4.72
C CYS A 79 6.60 49.46 5.83
N VAL A 80 5.81 49.28 6.90
CA VAL A 80 6.15 48.33 7.96
C VAL A 80 6.00 46.89 7.49
N ALA A 81 4.95 46.56 6.75
CA ALA A 81 4.69 45.23 6.23
C ALA A 81 5.84 44.72 5.36
N ALA A 82 6.40 45.58 4.50
CA ALA A 82 7.58 45.24 3.71
C ALA A 82 8.78 44.76 4.56
N TYR A 83 8.97 45.30 5.77
CA TYR A 83 10.03 44.89 6.71
C TYR A 83 9.60 43.79 7.69
N ALA A 84 8.31 43.51 7.83
CA ALA A 84 7.78 42.60 8.84
C ALA A 84 7.29 41.26 8.27
N HIS A 85 6.92 41.18 6.98
CA HIS A 85 6.31 39.97 6.40
C HIS A 85 7.19 38.72 6.48
N ASP A 86 8.51 38.90 6.38
CA ASP A 86 9.52 37.84 6.46
C ASP A 86 10.25 37.78 7.82
N ILE A 87 9.79 38.48 8.85
CA ILE A 87 10.55 38.61 10.09
C ILE A 87 10.84 37.26 10.77
N SER A 88 9.95 36.29 10.59
CA SER A 88 10.08 34.94 11.15
C SER A 88 11.05 34.03 10.38
N MET A 89 11.60 34.50 9.24
CA MET A 89 12.77 33.88 8.59
C MET A 89 14.05 34.09 9.42
N SER A 90 14.05 35.02 10.37
CA SER A 90 15.08 35.12 11.40
C SER A 90 14.80 34.08 12.50
N VAL A 91 15.35 32.89 12.33
CA VAL A 91 15.14 31.73 13.22
C VAL A 91 16.28 31.62 14.24
N SER A 92 15.93 31.38 15.52
CA SER A 92 16.92 31.15 16.59
C SER A 92 17.31 29.68 16.70
N TYR A 93 18.47 29.41 17.31
CA TYR A 93 18.89 28.04 17.59
C TYR A 93 17.89 27.30 18.49
N GLU A 94 17.34 27.98 19.49
CA GLU A 94 16.36 27.42 20.42
C GLU A 94 15.10 26.95 19.68
N MET A 95 14.58 27.76 18.74
CA MET A 95 13.43 27.39 17.91
C MET A 95 13.71 26.14 17.07
N ILE A 96 14.91 26.06 16.44
CA ILE A 96 15.34 24.91 15.66
C ILE A 96 15.43 23.68 16.56
N HIS A 97 16.06 23.82 17.72
CA HIS A 97 16.25 22.73 18.68
C HIS A 97 14.90 22.20 19.18
N GLU A 98 13.99 23.07 19.63
CA GLU A 98 12.66 22.68 20.10
C GLU A 98 11.86 21.97 18.99
N LYS A 99 11.84 22.52 17.77
CA LYS A 99 11.11 21.92 16.67
C LYS A 99 11.72 20.57 16.26
N MET A 100 13.03 20.49 16.02
CA MET A 100 13.69 19.27 15.53
C MET A 100 13.85 18.17 16.59
N THR A 101 13.60 18.46 17.87
CA THR A 101 13.58 17.43 18.94
C THR A 101 12.17 16.96 19.29
N SER A 102 11.13 17.58 18.73
CA SER A 102 9.74 17.18 18.94
C SER A 102 9.39 15.85 18.26
N ASP A 103 8.37 15.15 18.75
CA ASP A 103 7.85 13.95 18.07
C ASP A 103 7.25 14.29 16.70
N GLU A 104 6.71 15.50 16.55
CA GLU A 104 6.20 16.05 15.29
C GLU A 104 7.27 16.05 14.20
N TRP A 105 8.53 16.31 14.56
CA TRP A 105 9.64 16.32 13.61
C TRP A 105 9.88 14.98 12.90
N LYS A 106 9.79 13.87 13.64
CA LYS A 106 9.95 12.53 13.03
C LYS A 106 8.84 12.26 12.02
N GLU A 107 7.63 12.72 12.30
CA GLU A 107 6.51 12.63 11.35
C GLU A 107 6.71 13.56 10.15
N THR A 108 7.25 14.78 10.34
CA THR A 108 7.63 15.68 9.25
C THR A 108 8.67 15.04 8.33
N LEU A 109 9.72 14.43 8.87
CA LEU A 109 10.71 13.70 8.06
C LEU A 109 10.08 12.52 7.31
N LYS A 110 9.21 11.74 7.97
CA LYS A 110 8.48 10.65 7.28
C LYS A 110 7.64 11.17 6.10
N LYS A 111 6.95 12.31 6.26
CA LYS A 111 6.22 12.94 5.16
C LYS A 111 7.14 13.30 4.00
N TYR A 112 8.31 13.86 4.30
CA TYR A 112 9.30 14.21 3.28
C TYR A 112 9.85 13.01 2.51
N THR A 113 9.91 11.80 3.09
CA THR A 113 10.29 10.58 2.33
C THR A 113 9.36 10.26 1.15
N SER A 114 8.14 10.80 1.15
CA SER A 114 7.17 10.65 0.05
C SER A 114 7.09 11.88 -0.85
N SER A 115 8.02 12.83 -0.71
CA SER A 115 8.08 14.03 -1.55
C SER A 115 8.34 13.67 -3.00
N GLN A 116 7.75 14.42 -3.93
CA GLN A 116 8.11 14.33 -5.36
C GLN A 116 9.48 14.94 -5.66
N GLN A 117 10.05 15.69 -4.72
CA GLN A 117 11.43 16.16 -4.78
C GLN A 117 12.35 15.03 -4.30
N GLU A 118 12.99 14.33 -5.24
CA GLU A 118 13.89 13.19 -4.95
C GLU A 118 14.94 13.55 -3.90
N ASP A 119 15.58 14.73 -4.02
CA ASP A 119 16.58 15.21 -3.07
C ASP A 119 16.04 15.28 -1.63
N LEU A 120 14.85 15.85 -1.43
CA LEU A 120 14.24 16.00 -0.09
C LEU A 120 13.84 14.64 0.49
N ALA A 121 13.34 13.73 -0.35
CA ALA A 121 12.96 12.38 0.07
C ALA A 121 14.17 11.57 0.54
N ASP A 122 15.26 11.61 -0.22
CA ASP A 122 16.53 10.95 0.11
C ASP A 122 17.17 11.53 1.37
N ILE A 123 17.14 12.86 1.52
CA ILE A 123 17.61 13.58 2.71
C ILE A 123 16.82 13.13 3.95
N ALA A 124 15.49 13.11 3.85
CA ALA A 124 14.64 12.73 4.96
C ALA A 124 14.83 11.27 5.39
N GLU A 125 14.97 10.36 4.43
CA GLU A 125 15.26 8.95 4.72
C GLU A 125 16.62 8.79 5.42
N ARG A 126 17.63 9.53 4.97
CA ARG A 126 18.96 9.52 5.58
C ARG A 126 18.96 10.07 7.01
N LEU A 127 18.26 11.18 7.26
CA LEU A 127 18.12 11.74 8.60
C LEU A 127 17.32 10.83 9.55
N LEU A 128 16.29 10.13 9.08
CA LEU A 128 15.52 9.16 9.88
C LEU A 128 16.35 7.95 10.33
N ARG A 129 17.33 7.54 9.52
CA ARG A 129 18.22 6.41 9.82
C ARG A 129 19.40 6.80 10.69
N PHE A 130 19.67 8.09 10.89
CA PHE A 130 20.82 8.54 11.68
C PHE A 130 20.70 8.10 13.16
N PRO A 131 21.75 7.49 13.77
CA PRO A 131 23.15 7.40 13.31
C PRO A 131 23.51 6.17 12.46
N GLU A 132 22.58 5.26 12.19
CA GLU A 132 22.75 4.01 11.41
C GLU A 132 22.75 4.24 9.89
N VAL A 133 23.49 5.24 9.43
CA VAL A 133 23.65 5.56 8.00
C VAL A 133 24.76 4.73 7.33
N LYS A 134 24.73 4.65 5.99
CA LYS A 134 25.76 3.91 5.22
C LYS A 134 27.17 4.47 5.49
N LYS A 135 28.20 3.62 5.37
CA LYS A 135 29.61 3.96 5.70
C LYS A 135 30.22 5.08 4.84
N ASP A 136 29.62 5.40 3.70
CA ASP A 136 30.06 6.43 2.76
C ASP A 136 29.53 7.83 3.09
N VAL A 137 28.56 7.97 4.00
CA VAL A 137 28.02 9.26 4.45
C VAL A 137 28.98 9.90 5.46
N ILE A 138 29.43 11.12 5.20
CA ILE A 138 30.30 11.89 6.10
C ILE A 138 29.53 12.94 6.90
N ALA A 139 30.13 13.46 7.97
CA ALA A 139 29.49 14.46 8.84
C ALA A 139 29.07 15.74 8.10
N LEU A 140 29.78 16.12 7.03
CA LEU A 140 29.42 17.27 6.20
C LEU A 140 28.13 17.04 5.41
N ASP A 141 27.85 15.81 4.98
CA ASP A 141 26.60 15.48 4.28
C ASP A 141 25.42 15.64 5.23
N VAL A 142 25.55 15.10 6.46
CA VAL A 142 24.52 15.24 7.51
C VAL A 142 24.31 16.72 7.88
N TYR A 143 25.38 17.52 7.93
CA TYR A 143 25.25 18.96 8.16
C TYR A 143 24.46 19.65 7.05
N SER A 144 24.75 19.33 5.78
CA SER A 144 24.04 19.87 4.63
C SER A 144 22.56 19.45 4.63
N ASP A 145 22.29 18.20 4.97
CA ASP A 145 20.94 17.65 5.09
C ASP A 145 20.13 18.41 6.15
N VAL A 146 20.68 18.53 7.36
CA VAL A 146 20.03 19.25 8.47
C VAL A 146 19.70 20.68 8.07
N LEU A 147 20.63 21.37 7.43
CA LEU A 147 20.46 22.74 6.96
C LEU A 147 19.33 22.84 5.93
N TYR A 148 19.28 21.93 4.96
CA TYR A 148 18.23 21.90 3.94
C TYR A 148 16.83 21.64 4.53
N VAL A 149 16.72 20.75 5.51
CA VAL A 149 15.40 20.51 6.12
C VAL A 149 14.97 21.66 7.03
N ILE A 150 15.90 22.37 7.69
CA ILE A 150 15.58 23.63 8.40
C ILE A 150 15.00 24.64 7.40
N GLU A 151 15.68 24.83 6.28
CA GLU A 151 15.27 25.71 5.19
C GLU A 151 13.84 25.44 4.71
N GLU A 152 13.54 24.22 4.28
CA GLU A 152 12.21 23.84 3.79
C GLU A 152 11.12 23.97 4.86
N ASN A 153 11.40 23.49 6.08
CA ASN A 153 10.40 23.45 7.14
C ASN A 153 10.02 24.84 7.65
N PHE A 154 11.01 25.70 7.93
CA PHE A 154 10.72 27.04 8.46
C PHE A 154 10.21 27.99 7.37
N ARG A 155 10.56 27.76 6.10
CA ARG A 155 9.99 28.50 4.99
C ARG A 155 8.51 28.19 4.79
N ALA A 156 8.07 26.93 4.86
CA ALA A 156 6.67 26.58 4.61
C ALA A 156 5.68 27.36 5.51
N GLU A 157 6.08 27.71 6.73
CA GLU A 157 5.22 28.35 7.74
C GLU A 157 5.50 29.84 7.97
N HIS A 158 6.48 30.43 7.26
CA HIS A 158 7.00 31.77 7.61
C HIS A 158 5.94 32.88 7.62
N ALA A 159 5.05 32.93 6.63
CA ALA A 159 4.03 33.98 6.58
C ALA A 159 3.11 33.95 7.83
N LYS A 160 2.71 32.76 8.27
CA LYS A 160 1.91 32.56 9.48
C LYS A 160 2.69 32.92 10.75
N ARG A 161 3.94 32.44 10.88
CA ARG A 161 4.80 32.72 12.03
C ARG A 161 5.14 34.21 12.14
N SER A 162 5.34 34.89 11.01
CA SER A 162 5.55 36.34 10.98
C SER A 162 4.33 37.09 11.50
N ALA A 163 3.12 36.65 11.15
CA ALA A 163 1.89 37.23 11.69
C ALA A 163 1.77 37.03 13.21
N GLU A 164 2.04 35.82 13.72
CA GLU A 164 2.06 35.53 15.16
C GLU A 164 3.07 36.41 15.91
N GLU A 165 4.27 36.57 15.36
CA GLU A 165 5.29 37.43 15.95
C GLU A 165 4.90 38.91 15.93
N ILE A 166 4.29 39.39 14.84
CA ILE A 166 3.73 40.74 14.77
C ILE A 166 2.68 40.92 15.87
N LEU A 167 1.90 39.89 16.19
CA LEU A 167 0.88 39.94 17.23
C LEU A 167 1.45 40.01 18.65
N GLU A 168 2.68 39.56 18.87
CA GLU A 168 3.35 39.60 20.17
C GLU A 168 4.27 40.82 20.33
N ASN A 169 4.52 41.55 19.24
CA ASN A 169 5.46 42.66 19.22
C ASN A 169 4.90 43.93 19.89
N GLY A 170 5.35 44.19 21.11
CA GLY A 170 4.93 45.37 21.89
C GLY A 170 5.34 46.72 21.30
N ASP A 171 6.37 46.81 20.45
CA ASP A 171 6.73 48.07 19.78
C ASP A 171 5.81 48.34 18.58
N LEU A 172 5.43 47.31 17.84
CA LEU A 172 4.38 47.42 16.82
C LEU A 172 3.03 47.78 17.47
N GLU A 173 2.74 47.28 18.67
CA GLU A 173 1.55 47.71 19.42
C GLU A 173 1.62 49.20 19.81
N LYS A 174 2.78 49.71 20.24
CA LYS A 174 2.93 51.15 20.51
C LYS A 174 2.75 51.99 19.24
N LEU A 175 3.20 51.49 18.08
CA LEU A 175 3.06 52.19 16.81
C LEU A 175 1.61 52.20 16.31
N PHE A 176 0.97 51.04 16.29
CA PHE A 176 -0.30 50.82 15.61
C PHE A 176 -1.53 50.75 16.54
N GLY A 177 -1.33 50.47 17.83
CA GLY A 177 -2.37 49.98 18.72
C GLY A 177 -2.80 48.54 18.36
N ILE A 178 -3.61 47.92 19.23
CA ILE A 178 -4.00 46.51 19.09
C ILE A 178 -4.70 46.23 17.76
N ARG A 179 -5.71 47.05 17.40
CA ARG A 179 -6.52 46.81 16.18
C ARG A 179 -5.66 46.84 14.91
N MET A 180 -4.85 47.88 14.74
CA MET A 180 -4.07 48.04 13.50
C MET A 180 -2.86 47.10 13.45
N ARG A 181 -2.32 46.69 14.60
CA ARG A 181 -1.33 45.61 14.69
C ARG A 181 -1.91 44.28 14.19
N ASN A 182 -3.16 43.97 14.52
CA ASN A 182 -3.84 42.77 14.03
C ASN A 182 -4.06 42.84 12.51
N ILE A 183 -4.42 44.01 11.97
CA ILE A 183 -4.53 44.23 10.52
C ILE A 183 -3.18 44.01 9.83
N LEU A 184 -2.10 44.58 10.37
CA LEU A 184 -0.75 44.36 9.85
C LEU A 184 -0.37 42.88 9.86
N ALA A 185 -0.72 42.14 10.92
CA ALA A 185 -0.46 40.71 11.02
C ALA A 185 -1.17 39.93 9.89
N GLU A 186 -2.45 40.21 9.63
CA GLU A 186 -3.19 39.56 8.55
C GLU A 186 -2.70 39.97 7.15
N VAL A 187 -2.39 41.25 6.94
CA VAL A 187 -1.75 41.75 5.70
C VAL A 187 -0.46 40.97 5.42
N CYS A 188 0.39 40.81 6.43
CA CYS A 188 1.61 40.01 6.32
C CYS A 188 1.30 38.52 6.16
N ARG A 189 0.29 37.94 6.82
CA ARG A 189 -0.03 36.51 6.69
C ARG A 189 -0.42 36.14 5.26
N LEU A 190 -1.18 37.01 4.62
CA LEU A 190 -1.79 36.74 3.31
C LEU A 190 -0.80 36.75 2.14
N HIS A 191 0.44 37.24 2.31
CA HIS A 191 1.44 37.19 1.22
C HIS A 191 1.83 35.74 0.84
N GLY A 192 1.69 34.79 1.77
CA GLY A 192 1.89 33.37 1.53
C GLY A 192 0.61 32.61 1.13
N CYS A 193 -0.50 33.31 0.86
CA CYS A 193 -1.81 32.74 0.52
C CYS A 193 -2.21 33.05 -0.93
N GLY A 194 -3.37 32.56 -1.39
CA GLY A 194 -3.88 32.88 -2.71
C GLY A 194 -4.36 34.33 -2.78
N ILE A 195 -4.19 35.01 -3.92
CA ILE A 195 -4.57 36.42 -4.06
C ILE A 195 -6.05 36.69 -3.76
N SER A 196 -6.93 35.71 -3.94
CA SER A 196 -8.37 35.83 -3.61
C SER A 196 -8.63 36.05 -2.13
N ASP A 197 -7.75 35.56 -1.27
CA ASP A 197 -7.93 35.53 0.18
C ASP A 197 -7.85 36.95 0.79
N VAL A 198 -7.30 37.93 0.05
CA VAL A 198 -7.33 39.33 0.46
C VAL A 198 -8.74 39.88 0.63
N MET A 199 -9.75 39.27 0.00
CA MET A 199 -11.14 39.70 0.08
C MET A 199 -11.77 39.45 1.46
N ASP A 200 -11.18 38.58 2.27
CA ASP A 200 -11.60 38.31 3.65
C ASP A 200 -11.29 39.48 4.58
N LEU A 201 -10.36 40.36 4.19
CA LEU A 201 -10.10 41.60 4.89
C LEU A 201 -11.23 42.63 4.66
N PRO A 202 -11.45 43.56 5.60
CA PRO A 202 -12.37 44.67 5.39
C PRO A 202 -11.87 45.57 4.25
N TYR A 203 -12.80 46.08 3.45
CA TYR A 203 -12.49 47.01 2.35
C TYR A 203 -11.87 48.32 2.85
N GLU A 204 -12.47 48.92 3.87
CA GLU A 204 -12.08 50.21 4.45
C GLU A 204 -12.31 50.18 5.97
N GLU A 205 -11.37 50.74 6.74
CA GLU A 205 -11.50 50.97 8.18
C GLU A 205 -10.98 52.35 8.59
N ASN A 206 -11.34 52.81 9.79
CA ASN A 206 -10.70 54.00 10.39
C ASN A 206 -9.21 53.76 10.59
N GLY A 207 -8.38 54.71 10.17
CA GLY A 207 -6.94 54.68 10.30
C GLY A 207 -6.43 54.91 11.73
N ILE A 208 -5.11 55.13 11.84
CA ILE A 208 -4.41 55.46 13.10
C ILE A 208 -4.59 56.95 13.43
N PHE A 209 -4.78 57.78 12.40
CA PHE A 209 -5.03 59.21 12.51
C PHE A 209 -6.47 59.53 12.08
N ASP A 210 -6.79 60.80 11.86
CA ASP A 210 -8.05 61.23 11.22
C ASP A 210 -8.08 60.90 9.71
N ASP A 211 -7.79 59.64 9.38
CA ASP A 211 -7.75 59.08 8.03
C ASP A 211 -8.34 57.66 7.96
N TYR A 212 -8.25 57.01 6.81
CA TYR A 212 -8.77 55.66 6.55
C TYR A 212 -7.64 54.72 6.12
N ILE A 213 -7.80 53.43 6.39
CA ILE A 213 -6.93 52.37 5.87
C ILE A 213 -7.72 51.42 4.96
N HIS A 214 -7.04 50.81 4.00
CA HIS A 214 -7.60 49.87 3.03
C HIS A 214 -6.87 48.51 3.08
N PRO A 215 -7.19 47.63 4.06
CA PRO A 215 -6.43 46.41 4.29
C PRO A 215 -6.35 45.46 3.08
N ARG A 216 -7.41 45.38 2.26
CA ARG A 216 -7.39 44.60 1.00
C ARG A 216 -6.33 45.13 0.03
N PHE A 217 -6.25 46.44 -0.11
CA PHE A 217 -5.27 47.12 -0.95
C PHE A 217 -3.85 46.86 -0.46
N ASP A 218 -3.63 47.00 0.85
CA ASP A 218 -2.31 46.82 1.46
C ASP A 218 -1.80 45.38 1.31
N ALA A 219 -2.67 44.38 1.53
CA ALA A 219 -2.35 42.97 1.34
C ALA A 219 -2.07 42.63 -0.13
N ALA A 220 -2.93 43.08 -1.05
CA ALA A 220 -2.76 42.83 -2.48
C ALA A 220 -1.46 43.46 -3.03
N LEU A 221 -1.13 44.67 -2.59
CA LEU A 221 0.13 45.31 -2.96
C LEU A 221 1.33 44.62 -2.33
N LEU A 222 1.29 44.23 -1.05
CA LEU A 222 2.41 43.52 -0.43
C LEU A 222 2.71 42.22 -1.19
N ALA A 223 1.69 41.42 -1.48
CA ALA A 223 1.82 40.16 -2.22
C ALA A 223 2.42 40.38 -3.62
N LEU A 224 1.91 41.36 -4.38
CA LEU A 224 2.46 41.69 -5.68
C LEU A 224 3.88 42.28 -5.59
N GLY A 225 4.15 43.07 -4.55
CA GLY A 225 5.44 43.70 -4.31
C GLY A 225 6.56 42.69 -4.05
N ASP A 226 6.29 41.65 -3.27
CA ASP A 226 7.22 40.54 -3.03
C ASP A 226 7.53 39.77 -4.34
N LEU A 227 6.50 39.45 -5.12
CA LEU A 227 6.65 38.79 -6.42
C LEU A 227 7.51 39.61 -7.41
N LEU A 228 7.43 40.94 -7.34
CA LEU A 228 8.13 41.87 -8.23
C LEU A 228 9.60 42.09 -7.87
N ASP A 229 10.09 41.62 -6.72
CA ASP A 229 11.52 41.65 -6.45
C ASP A 229 12.21 40.53 -7.26
N MET A 230 12.33 40.72 -8.57
CA MET A 230 12.77 39.69 -9.52
C MET A 230 14.20 39.84 -10.00
N ASP A 231 14.87 40.96 -9.71
CA ASP A 231 16.13 41.32 -10.37
C ASP A 231 17.28 40.32 -10.09
N THR A 232 18.28 40.32 -10.97
CA THR A 232 19.38 39.35 -11.06
C THR A 232 20.28 39.27 -9.82
N GLY A 233 20.23 40.27 -8.94
CA GLY A 233 21.07 40.39 -7.72
C GLY A 233 20.55 39.67 -6.47
N ARG A 234 19.53 38.80 -6.60
CA ARG A 234 18.86 38.11 -5.47
C ARG A 234 19.71 37.07 -4.74
N PHE A 235 20.88 36.67 -5.24
CA PHE A 235 21.75 35.68 -4.59
C PHE A 235 23.16 36.26 -4.37
N ASP A 236 23.60 36.31 -3.11
CA ASP A 236 24.94 36.82 -2.77
C ASP A 236 26.01 35.77 -3.12
N LYS A 237 26.90 36.11 -4.06
CA LYS A 237 27.97 35.21 -4.54
C LYS A 237 29.01 34.90 -3.48
N GLU A 238 29.31 35.81 -2.58
CA GLU A 238 30.28 35.58 -1.51
C GLU A 238 29.65 34.74 -0.40
N PHE A 239 28.36 34.92 -0.13
CA PHE A 239 27.63 34.06 0.81
C PHE A 239 27.52 32.61 0.31
N LEU A 240 27.17 32.43 -0.97
CA LEU A 240 27.11 31.10 -1.58
C LEU A 240 28.46 30.37 -1.60
N ARG A 241 29.59 31.08 -1.54
CA ARG A 241 30.93 30.45 -1.47
C ARG A 241 31.23 29.81 -0.11
N VAL A 242 30.60 30.30 0.95
CA VAL A 242 30.83 29.84 2.33
C VAL A 242 29.73 28.92 2.84
N ALA A 243 28.60 28.87 2.12
CA ALA A 243 27.48 27.97 2.38
C ALA A 243 27.81 26.50 2.06
N ALA A 244 26.96 25.59 2.55
CA ALA A 244 26.93 24.22 2.04
C ALA A 244 26.59 24.22 0.53
N PRO A 245 26.87 23.14 -0.23
CA PRO A 245 26.48 23.03 -1.63
C PRO A 245 24.99 23.31 -1.85
N MET A 246 24.64 24.03 -2.92
CA MET A 246 23.25 24.35 -3.21
C MET A 246 22.46 23.09 -3.60
N PRO A 247 21.27 22.87 -3.02
CA PRO A 247 20.31 21.89 -3.51
C PRO A 247 19.88 22.19 -4.95
N LYS A 248 19.40 21.17 -5.68
CA LYS A 248 19.09 21.32 -7.10
C LYS A 248 18.00 22.35 -7.37
N LEU A 249 16.98 22.38 -6.52
CA LEU A 249 15.89 23.34 -6.59
C LEU A 249 16.37 24.78 -6.43
N SER A 250 17.28 25.02 -5.48
CA SER A 250 17.86 26.33 -5.24
C SER A 250 18.71 26.81 -6.43
N GLU A 251 19.45 25.90 -7.09
CA GLU A 251 20.14 26.22 -8.35
C GLU A 251 19.16 26.68 -9.43
N ILE A 252 18.03 25.96 -9.59
CA ILE A 252 16.98 26.31 -10.56
C ILE A 252 16.42 27.71 -10.26
N HIS A 253 16.13 28.02 -8.99
CA HIS A 253 15.64 29.35 -8.59
C HIS A 253 16.67 30.45 -8.86
N LYS A 254 17.95 30.19 -8.62
CA LYS A 254 19.02 31.13 -8.96
C LYS A 254 19.13 31.37 -10.47
N GLU A 255 19.20 30.30 -11.25
CA GLU A 255 19.25 30.38 -12.72
C GLU A 255 18.02 31.06 -13.31
N LYS A 256 16.84 30.89 -12.69
CA LYS A 256 15.61 31.62 -13.03
C LYS A 256 15.84 33.13 -12.95
N HIS A 257 16.35 33.65 -11.84
CA HIS A 257 16.63 35.09 -11.70
C HIS A 257 17.72 35.55 -12.68
N GLU A 258 18.78 34.76 -12.88
CA GLU A 258 19.85 35.06 -13.84
C GLU A 258 19.38 35.02 -15.32
N SER A 259 18.23 34.39 -15.60
CA SER A 259 17.67 34.28 -16.96
C SER A 259 16.91 35.52 -17.42
N ILE A 260 16.62 36.48 -16.53
CA ILE A 260 15.86 37.68 -16.87
C ILE A 260 16.68 38.59 -17.79
N THR A 261 16.10 38.94 -18.93
CA THR A 261 16.71 39.80 -19.95
C THR A 261 16.06 41.17 -20.05
N HIS A 262 14.81 41.31 -19.61
CA HIS A 262 14.08 42.58 -19.51
C HIS A 262 13.16 42.56 -18.29
N PHE A 263 13.16 43.65 -17.53
CA PHE A 263 12.27 43.83 -16.38
C PHE A 263 11.91 45.30 -16.22
N LEU A 264 10.62 45.63 -16.29
CA LEU A 264 10.12 46.99 -16.17
C LEU A 264 8.86 47.02 -15.31
N VAL A 265 8.86 47.90 -14.30
CA VAL A 265 7.68 48.23 -13.48
C VAL A 265 7.48 49.74 -13.56
N LYS A 266 6.32 50.20 -14.03
CA LYS A 266 6.04 51.63 -14.20
C LYS A 266 4.55 51.94 -14.30
N ASN A 267 4.03 52.77 -13.41
CA ASN A 267 2.69 53.38 -13.49
C ASN A 267 1.57 52.36 -13.83
N GLY A 268 1.49 51.28 -13.05
CA GLY A 268 0.53 50.18 -13.20
C GLY A 268 0.99 49.10 -14.19
N MET A 269 1.99 49.37 -15.01
CA MET A 269 2.46 48.46 -16.05
C MET A 269 3.63 47.59 -15.57
N ILE A 270 3.58 46.30 -15.87
CA ILE A 270 4.66 45.33 -15.64
C ILE A 270 5.06 44.67 -16.98
N GLU A 271 6.36 44.59 -17.28
CA GLU A 271 6.90 43.84 -18.41
C GLU A 271 8.05 42.95 -17.97
N ILE A 272 8.06 41.69 -18.41
CA ILE A 272 9.07 40.70 -18.04
C ILE A 272 9.49 39.91 -19.29
N LYS A 273 10.79 39.82 -19.56
CA LYS A 273 11.33 38.87 -20.55
C LYS A 273 12.48 38.07 -19.95
N SER A 274 12.54 36.78 -20.29
CA SER A 274 13.60 35.89 -19.85
C SER A 274 14.03 34.90 -20.94
N ASN A 275 15.25 34.40 -20.81
CA ASN A 275 15.82 33.38 -21.69
C ASN A 275 16.48 32.27 -20.85
N CYS A 276 15.71 31.21 -20.63
CA CYS A 276 16.08 30.10 -19.76
C CYS A 276 16.96 29.09 -20.52
N LYS A 277 17.94 28.49 -19.83
CA LYS A 277 18.89 27.53 -20.42
C LYS A 277 18.40 26.07 -20.36
N SER A 278 17.52 25.76 -19.42
CA SER A 278 16.99 24.43 -19.17
C SER A 278 15.46 24.45 -19.05
N LEU A 279 14.83 23.28 -19.18
CA LEU A 279 13.39 23.13 -19.10
C LEU A 279 12.88 23.32 -17.66
N GLU A 280 13.67 22.92 -16.67
CA GLU A 280 13.35 23.10 -15.25
C GLU A 280 13.30 24.59 -14.89
N VAL A 281 14.29 25.37 -15.35
CA VAL A 281 14.33 26.83 -15.14
C VAL A 281 13.21 27.53 -15.90
N TYR A 282 12.89 27.07 -17.11
CA TYR A 282 11.77 27.57 -17.88
C TYR A 282 10.44 27.40 -17.13
N ARG A 283 10.19 26.21 -16.57
CA ARG A 283 8.98 25.93 -15.79
C ARG A 283 8.92 26.77 -14.51
N ALA A 284 10.02 26.85 -13.77
CA ALA A 284 10.09 27.68 -12.56
C ALA A 284 9.86 29.18 -12.85
N MET A 285 10.34 29.70 -13.99
CA MET A 285 10.06 31.06 -14.43
C MET A 285 8.59 31.24 -14.84
N ARG A 286 8.02 30.26 -15.57
CA ARG A 286 6.62 30.29 -15.98
C ARG A 286 5.69 30.30 -14.79
N ASP A 287 5.89 29.42 -13.82
CA ASP A 287 5.11 29.39 -12.58
C ASP A 287 5.16 30.76 -11.89
N TRP A 288 6.35 31.38 -11.80
CA TRP A 288 6.51 32.70 -11.20
C TRP A 288 5.74 33.81 -11.96
N ILE A 289 5.81 33.82 -13.29
CA ILE A 289 5.05 34.78 -14.12
C ILE A 289 3.55 34.52 -14.02
N ASP A 290 3.12 33.27 -13.91
CA ASP A 290 1.71 32.92 -13.75
C ASP A 290 1.16 33.43 -12.41
N TRP A 291 1.94 33.43 -11.33
CA TRP A 291 1.55 34.07 -10.07
C TRP A 291 1.33 35.58 -10.23
N ILE A 292 2.24 36.27 -10.93
CA ILE A 292 2.11 37.71 -11.25
C ILE A 292 0.89 37.95 -12.13
N ARG A 293 0.66 37.11 -13.14
CA ARG A 293 -0.49 37.20 -14.05
C ARG A 293 -1.80 37.03 -13.27
N GLN A 294 -1.94 35.97 -12.48
CA GLN A 294 -3.12 35.71 -11.66
C GLN A 294 -3.38 36.86 -10.69
N SER A 295 -2.33 37.40 -10.06
CA SER A 295 -2.46 38.51 -9.11
C SER A 295 -2.95 39.78 -9.80
N THR A 296 -2.34 40.14 -10.93
CA THR A 296 -2.72 41.35 -11.70
C THR A 296 -4.10 41.23 -12.37
N GLU A 297 -4.47 40.05 -12.87
CA GLU A 297 -5.81 39.78 -13.42
C GLU A 297 -6.88 39.87 -12.33
N PHE A 298 -6.65 39.26 -11.16
CA PHE A 298 -7.56 39.33 -10.02
C PHE A 298 -7.74 40.78 -9.55
N MET A 299 -6.63 41.49 -9.35
CA MET A 299 -6.65 42.91 -8.98
C MET A 299 -7.37 43.76 -10.03
N SER A 300 -7.23 43.46 -11.32
CA SER A 300 -7.91 44.17 -12.40
C SER A 300 -9.43 43.97 -12.36
N VAL A 301 -9.89 42.75 -12.10
CA VAL A 301 -11.33 42.42 -12.02
C VAL A 301 -11.98 43.02 -10.77
N HIS A 302 -11.28 42.99 -9.63
CA HIS A 302 -11.81 43.41 -8.33
C HIS A 302 -11.31 44.77 -7.85
N TRP A 303 -10.70 45.58 -8.73
CA TRP A 303 -9.98 46.80 -8.31
C TRP A 303 -10.84 47.77 -7.48
N SER A 304 -12.11 47.94 -7.84
CA SER A 304 -13.06 48.81 -7.12
C SER A 304 -13.42 48.30 -5.73
N GLU A 305 -13.19 47.02 -5.44
CA GLU A 305 -13.44 46.38 -4.14
C GLU A 305 -12.16 46.17 -3.34
N ILE A 306 -10.99 46.52 -3.91
CA ILE A 306 -9.67 46.38 -3.33
C ILE A 306 -9.09 47.76 -3.01
N ALA A 307 -9.00 48.64 -4.02
CA ALA A 307 -8.28 49.90 -3.93
C ALA A 307 -9.14 51.07 -3.44
N PRO A 308 -8.54 52.08 -2.80
CA PRO A 308 -9.23 53.32 -2.45
C PRO A 308 -9.83 53.99 -3.69
N GLU A 309 -11.02 54.60 -3.57
CA GLU A 309 -11.75 55.22 -4.70
C GLU A 309 -10.90 56.24 -5.51
N LYS A 310 -9.92 56.88 -4.87
CA LYS A 310 -9.06 57.92 -5.47
C LYS A 310 -7.91 57.35 -6.31
N ILE A 311 -7.59 56.06 -6.15
CA ILE A 311 -6.48 55.39 -6.83
C ILE A 311 -6.94 54.90 -8.20
N ALA A 312 -6.32 55.42 -9.24
CA ALA A 312 -6.70 55.10 -10.62
C ALA A 312 -5.80 54.01 -11.21
N GLY A 313 -6.43 53.02 -11.85
CA GLY A 313 -5.78 51.97 -12.62
C GLY A 313 -5.21 50.83 -11.78
N ALA A 314 -5.70 49.61 -12.03
CA ALA A 314 -5.12 48.41 -11.45
C ALA A 314 -3.75 48.09 -12.08
N PRO A 315 -2.82 47.49 -11.34
CA PRO A 315 -1.64 46.84 -11.91
C PRO A 315 -2.01 45.80 -12.97
N TYR A 316 -1.27 45.78 -14.08
CA TYR A 316 -1.45 44.81 -15.16
C TYR A 316 -0.10 44.35 -15.75
N LEU A 317 -0.05 43.09 -16.14
CA LEU A 317 1.06 42.51 -16.90
C LEU A 317 0.87 42.83 -18.38
N ASN A 318 1.67 43.76 -18.90
CA ASN A 318 1.59 44.25 -20.28
C ASN A 318 2.28 43.32 -21.29
N GLU A 319 3.47 42.85 -20.95
CA GLU A 319 4.26 41.96 -21.80
C GLU A 319 4.94 40.90 -20.93
N SER A 320 4.83 39.64 -21.33
CA SER A 320 5.58 38.52 -20.73
C SER A 320 6.10 37.59 -21.80
N GLU A 321 7.42 37.40 -21.88
CA GLU A 321 8.07 36.47 -22.81
C GLU A 321 9.05 35.57 -22.05
N ILE A 322 8.91 34.26 -22.21
CA ILE A 322 9.84 33.27 -21.65
C ILE A 322 10.36 32.45 -22.82
N LEU A 323 11.65 32.53 -23.10
CA LEU A 323 12.33 31.74 -24.12
C LEU A 323 13.07 30.56 -23.49
N LEU A 324 13.19 29.47 -24.24
CA LEU A 324 14.04 28.33 -23.88
C LEU A 324 15.17 28.23 -24.92
N ASN A 325 16.41 28.50 -24.52
CA ASN A 325 17.57 28.51 -25.42
C ASN A 325 17.38 29.35 -26.70
N ASN A 326 16.79 30.53 -26.58
CA ASN A 326 16.38 31.40 -27.70
C ASN A 326 15.35 30.78 -28.67
N ASP A 327 14.70 29.66 -28.33
CA ASP A 327 13.60 29.11 -29.13
C ASP A 327 12.34 29.94 -28.89
N VAL A 328 11.85 30.54 -29.97
CA VAL A 328 10.63 31.35 -30.02
C VAL A 328 9.46 30.53 -30.61
N LYS A 329 9.75 29.47 -31.37
CA LYS A 329 8.75 28.81 -32.23
C LYS A 329 7.98 27.72 -31.50
N TRP A 330 8.66 26.90 -30.72
CA TRP A 330 8.04 25.73 -30.08
C TRP A 330 7.86 25.89 -28.57
N VAL A 331 8.27 27.04 -28.03
CA VAL A 331 8.24 27.33 -26.59
C VAL A 331 6.83 27.30 -26.01
N GLU A 332 5.80 27.56 -26.83
CA GLU A 332 4.38 27.43 -26.43
C GLU A 332 4.00 25.98 -26.05
N PHE A 333 4.69 24.98 -26.61
CA PHE A 333 4.44 23.56 -26.34
C PHE A 333 5.26 22.98 -25.18
N ALA A 334 6.19 23.76 -24.60
CA ALA A 334 7.11 23.30 -23.55
C ALA A 334 6.39 22.86 -22.25
N ASP A 335 5.10 23.22 -22.12
CA ASP A 335 4.26 22.97 -20.95
C ASP A 335 2.97 22.19 -21.28
N LEU A 336 2.87 21.59 -22.48
CA LEU A 336 1.75 20.70 -22.75
C LEU A 336 1.79 19.51 -21.78
N LYS A 337 0.70 19.36 -21.01
CA LYS A 337 0.45 18.21 -20.15
C LYS A 337 -0.53 17.27 -20.86
N PHE A 338 -0.42 15.96 -20.58
CA PHE A 338 -1.46 15.04 -21.01
C PHE A 338 -2.74 15.33 -20.23
N GLU A 339 -3.77 15.81 -20.93
CA GLU A 339 -5.09 16.03 -20.36
C GLU A 339 -6.03 14.91 -20.81
N ILE A 340 -6.67 14.25 -19.84
CA ILE A 340 -7.79 13.35 -20.13
C ILE A 340 -9.06 14.18 -20.05
N SER A 341 -9.77 14.34 -21.16
CA SER A 341 -11.06 15.03 -21.12
C SER A 341 -12.02 14.33 -20.14
N THR A 342 -12.79 15.09 -19.37
CA THR A 342 -13.78 14.58 -18.42
C THR A 342 -14.73 13.55 -19.06
N LYS A 343 -15.09 13.76 -20.33
CA LYS A 343 -15.91 12.83 -21.13
C LYS A 343 -15.25 11.44 -21.28
N HIS A 344 -13.96 11.40 -21.59
CA HIS A 344 -13.23 10.14 -21.74
C HIS A 344 -13.00 9.47 -20.37
N ALA A 345 -12.67 10.24 -19.33
CA ALA A 345 -12.53 9.73 -17.97
C ALA A 345 -13.83 9.09 -17.46
N LEU A 346 -14.96 9.79 -17.56
CA LEU A 346 -16.28 9.26 -17.15
C LEU A 346 -16.72 8.07 -17.99
N LYS A 347 -16.38 8.00 -19.28
CA LYS A 347 -16.65 6.83 -20.12
C LYS A 347 -15.81 5.60 -19.71
N LEU A 348 -14.57 5.81 -19.27
CA LEU A 348 -13.72 4.74 -18.77
C LEU A 348 -14.21 4.25 -17.39
N LEU A 349 -14.59 5.16 -16.50
CA LEU A 349 -15.08 4.86 -15.15
C LEU A 349 -16.51 4.29 -15.13
N GLY A 350 -17.39 4.78 -16.00
CA GLY A 350 -18.80 4.37 -16.11
C GLY A 350 -19.09 3.38 -17.23
N GLY A 351 -18.07 2.90 -17.94
CA GLY A 351 -18.20 1.89 -19.01
C GLY A 351 -17.99 0.46 -18.49
N THR A 352 -18.42 -0.54 -19.28
CA THR A 352 -18.26 -1.99 -19.00
C THR A 352 -16.80 -2.47 -18.95
N ASN A 353 -15.82 -1.58 -19.13
CA ASN A 353 -14.40 -1.93 -19.11
C ASN A 353 -13.78 -1.92 -17.70
N LEU A 354 -14.36 -1.17 -16.74
CA LEU A 354 -13.89 -1.12 -15.35
C LEU A 354 -14.71 -2.01 -14.40
N TYR A 355 -16.00 -2.23 -14.71
CA TYR A 355 -16.89 -3.01 -13.86
C TYR A 355 -17.61 -4.07 -14.67
N LYS A 356 -17.51 -5.33 -14.23
CA LYS A 356 -18.20 -6.47 -14.86
C LYS A 356 -19.72 -6.47 -14.64
N SER A 357 -20.20 -5.94 -13.51
CA SER A 357 -21.62 -5.85 -13.16
C SER A 357 -22.10 -4.40 -13.15
N LYS A 358 -23.32 -4.15 -13.65
CA LYS A 358 -23.97 -2.83 -13.58
C LYS A 358 -24.39 -2.43 -12.16
N TYR A 359 -24.47 -3.39 -11.24
CA TYR A 359 -24.92 -3.17 -9.87
C TYR A 359 -23.78 -2.88 -8.88
N VAL A 360 -22.53 -2.73 -9.35
CA VAL A 360 -21.38 -2.41 -8.49
C VAL A 360 -21.60 -1.13 -7.66
N PHE A 361 -22.40 -0.18 -8.15
CA PHE A 361 -22.74 1.03 -7.42
C PHE A 361 -23.36 0.74 -6.04
N VAL A 362 -24.10 -0.36 -5.88
CA VAL A 362 -24.71 -0.72 -4.59
C VAL A 362 -23.63 -0.93 -3.53
N ARG A 363 -22.61 -1.74 -3.86
CA ARG A 363 -21.47 -2.00 -2.98
C ARG A 363 -20.71 -0.72 -2.67
N GLU A 364 -20.38 0.07 -3.67
CA GLU A 364 -19.61 1.32 -3.49
C GLU A 364 -20.34 2.34 -2.61
N VAL A 365 -21.65 2.45 -2.79
CA VAL A 365 -22.49 3.38 -2.04
C VAL A 365 -22.69 2.91 -0.59
N ILE A 366 -22.92 1.61 -0.36
CA ILE A 366 -22.97 1.04 1.00
C ILE A 366 -21.64 1.26 1.70
N GLN A 367 -20.51 1.00 1.03
CA GLN A 367 -19.19 1.21 1.60
C GLN A 367 -18.94 2.68 1.95
N ASN A 368 -19.36 3.64 1.12
CA ASN A 368 -19.25 5.06 1.43
C ASN A 368 -20.06 5.45 2.67
N ALA A 369 -21.27 4.89 2.82
CA ALA A 369 -22.12 5.08 4.00
C ALA A 369 -21.49 4.49 5.27
N VAL A 370 -20.92 3.28 5.18
CA VAL A 370 -20.18 2.62 6.26
C VAL A 370 -18.96 3.44 6.66
N ASP A 371 -18.13 3.83 5.70
CA ASP A 371 -16.92 4.64 5.90
C ASP A 371 -17.23 5.99 6.58
N ALA A 372 -18.28 6.69 6.12
CA ALA A 372 -18.71 7.96 6.71
C ALA A 372 -19.21 7.79 8.15
N THR A 373 -19.86 6.68 8.45
CA THR A 373 -20.39 6.35 9.78
C THR A 373 -19.27 5.92 10.73
N MET A 374 -18.31 5.12 10.28
CA MET A 374 -17.12 4.75 11.04
C MET A 374 -16.33 5.99 11.50
N LYS A 375 -16.12 6.97 10.61
CA LYS A 375 -15.46 8.24 10.97
C LYS A 375 -16.21 8.98 12.06
N ARG A 376 -17.55 9.04 11.98
CA ARG A 376 -18.38 9.70 12.99
C ARG A 376 -18.27 9.01 14.35
N ILE A 377 -18.36 7.68 14.38
CA ILE A 377 -18.23 6.90 15.61
C ILE A 377 -16.87 7.16 16.28
N TYR A 378 -15.81 7.23 15.48
CA TYR A 378 -14.49 7.55 15.99
C TYR A 378 -14.37 8.98 16.53
N LEU A 379 -14.98 9.97 15.87
CA LEU A 379 -15.07 11.34 16.41
C LEU A 379 -15.80 11.37 17.75
N THR A 380 -16.94 10.68 17.87
CA THR A 380 -17.69 10.56 19.13
C THR A 380 -16.85 9.92 20.24
N TYR A 381 -16.01 8.94 19.92
CA TYR A 381 -15.06 8.38 20.88
C TYR A 381 -14.03 9.43 21.35
N LEU A 382 -13.46 10.21 20.43
CA LEU A 382 -12.48 11.25 20.77
C LEU A 382 -13.08 12.36 21.64
N GLU A 383 -14.37 12.70 21.46
CA GLU A 383 -15.08 13.65 22.32
C GLU A 383 -15.23 13.16 23.76
N GLN A 384 -15.28 11.84 23.97
CA GLN A 384 -15.49 11.23 25.29
C GLN A 384 -14.20 10.97 26.06
N TYR A 385 -13.06 10.87 25.38
CA TYR A 385 -11.78 10.49 26.00
C TYR A 385 -10.63 11.39 25.59
N ASP A 386 -10.08 12.10 26.59
CA ASP A 386 -8.85 12.89 26.50
C ASP A 386 -7.80 12.26 27.44
N GLY A 387 -6.81 11.52 26.93
CA GLY A 387 -5.78 10.94 27.80
C GLY A 387 -4.74 10.00 27.18
N ASP A 388 -3.48 10.23 27.55
CA ASP A 388 -2.22 9.71 26.96
C ASP A 388 -1.64 8.39 27.54
N LYS A 389 -2.34 7.69 28.45
CA LYS A 389 -1.67 6.69 29.31
C LYS A 389 -1.80 5.20 28.92
N GLU A 390 -2.48 4.83 27.83
CA GLU A 390 -2.62 3.43 27.37
C GLU A 390 -2.52 3.31 25.84
N ASN A 391 -2.34 2.09 25.33
CA ASN A 391 -2.44 1.79 23.90
C ASN A 391 -3.82 2.21 23.36
N LYS A 392 -3.84 3.24 22.51
CA LYS A 392 -5.03 3.90 21.96
C LYS A 392 -5.98 2.92 21.27
N ASP A 393 -5.44 1.94 20.58
CA ASP A 393 -6.20 0.98 19.77
C ASP A 393 -6.95 -0.01 20.66
N ASP A 394 -6.32 -0.49 21.74
CA ASP A 394 -6.94 -1.40 22.70
C ASP A 394 -8.07 -0.71 23.47
N ARG A 395 -7.89 0.56 23.83
CA ARG A 395 -8.95 1.35 24.48
C ARG A 395 -10.13 1.56 23.55
N PHE A 396 -9.87 1.94 22.30
CA PHE A 396 -10.92 2.14 21.32
C PHE A 396 -11.70 0.84 21.06
N LEU A 397 -11.02 -0.29 20.88
CA LEU A 397 -11.71 -1.57 20.66
C LEU A 397 -12.60 -1.93 21.86
N LYS A 398 -12.09 -1.81 23.09
CA LYS A 398 -12.88 -2.07 24.31
C LYS A 398 -14.09 -1.16 24.40
N TRP A 399 -13.92 0.13 24.13
CA TRP A 399 -15.02 1.09 24.08
C TRP A 399 -16.04 0.69 23.01
N LEU A 400 -15.59 0.39 21.79
CA LEU A 400 -16.42 0.05 20.64
C LEU A 400 -17.34 -1.14 20.92
N VAL A 401 -16.84 -2.18 21.58
CA VAL A 401 -17.60 -3.42 21.84
C VAL A 401 -18.50 -3.35 23.09
N HIS A 402 -18.32 -2.34 23.95
CA HIS A 402 -19.13 -2.14 25.17
C HIS A 402 -19.98 -0.87 25.09
N GLU A 403 -19.35 0.29 25.25
CA GLU A 403 -20.02 1.59 25.35
C GLU A 403 -20.49 2.10 23.98
N GLY A 404 -19.64 1.92 22.96
CA GLY A 404 -19.92 2.29 21.57
C GLY A 404 -20.93 1.39 20.86
N LYS A 405 -21.31 0.24 21.46
CA LYS A 405 -22.20 -0.75 20.84
C LYS A 405 -23.57 -0.18 20.52
N GLU A 406 -24.19 0.55 21.46
CA GLU A 406 -25.49 1.18 21.24
C GLU A 406 -25.38 2.28 20.17
N ILE A 407 -24.28 3.03 20.15
CA ILE A 407 -24.02 4.08 19.13
C ILE A 407 -23.93 3.46 17.74
N ILE A 408 -23.22 2.33 17.59
CA ILE A 408 -23.14 1.59 16.32
C ILE A 408 -24.53 1.16 15.86
N ASN A 409 -25.31 0.53 16.75
CA ASN A 409 -26.65 0.04 16.42
C ASN A 409 -27.62 1.18 16.05
N ASP A 410 -27.59 2.28 16.79
CA ASP A 410 -28.38 3.48 16.51
C ASP A 410 -27.96 4.16 15.19
N SER A 411 -26.75 3.87 14.71
CA SER A 411 -26.19 4.39 13.45
C SER A 411 -26.40 3.45 12.26
N ALA A 412 -27.30 2.46 12.37
CA ALA A 412 -27.65 1.56 11.28
C ALA A 412 -27.97 2.31 9.98
N ILE A 413 -27.44 1.79 8.89
CA ILE A 413 -27.63 2.30 7.54
C ILE A 413 -28.87 1.63 6.94
N HIS A 414 -29.76 2.43 6.37
CA HIS A 414 -31.00 1.94 5.77
C HIS A 414 -30.95 2.07 4.25
N VAL A 415 -31.12 0.95 3.55
CA VAL A 415 -31.30 0.91 2.09
C VAL A 415 -32.75 0.56 1.80
N THR A 416 -33.43 1.36 1.00
CA THR A 416 -34.82 1.14 0.61
C THR A 416 -34.92 0.95 -0.91
N LEU A 417 -35.56 -0.15 -1.32
CA LEU A 417 -35.89 -0.41 -2.71
C LEU A 417 -37.40 -0.21 -2.93
N SER A 418 -37.76 0.66 -3.87
CA SER A 418 -39.15 0.95 -4.23
C SER A 418 -39.29 1.12 -5.75
N ILE A 419 -40.54 1.18 -6.22
CA ILE A 419 -40.85 1.54 -7.61
C ILE A 419 -41.71 2.79 -7.59
N GLU A 420 -41.23 3.84 -8.25
CA GLU A 420 -41.91 5.13 -8.39
C GLU A 420 -41.87 5.55 -9.86
N ASN A 421 -43.00 6.00 -10.42
CA ASN A 421 -43.10 6.45 -11.81
C ASN A 421 -42.53 5.45 -12.83
N LYS A 422 -42.82 4.15 -12.64
CA LYS A 422 -42.26 3.05 -13.45
C LYS A 422 -40.74 2.99 -13.45
N ARG A 423 -40.05 3.46 -12.41
CA ARG A 423 -38.60 3.30 -12.28
C ARG A 423 -38.29 2.69 -10.93
N VAL A 424 -37.25 1.86 -10.89
CA VAL A 424 -36.72 1.38 -9.62
C VAL A 424 -36.00 2.54 -8.94
N LYS A 425 -36.38 2.81 -7.69
CA LYS A 425 -35.78 3.82 -6.84
C LYS A 425 -34.99 3.13 -5.75
N PHE A 426 -33.69 3.42 -5.72
CA PHE A 426 -32.76 3.00 -4.69
C PHE A 426 -32.48 4.19 -3.78
N VAL A 427 -32.74 4.05 -2.48
CA VAL A 427 -32.41 5.07 -1.48
C VAL A 427 -31.48 4.45 -0.46
N ILE A 428 -30.42 5.13 -0.08
CA ILE A 428 -29.60 4.79 1.08
C ILE A 428 -29.56 5.98 2.04
N GLU A 429 -29.63 5.69 3.33
CA GLU A 429 -29.58 6.68 4.39
C GLU A 429 -28.55 6.26 5.45
N ASP A 430 -27.58 7.14 5.69
CA ASP A 430 -26.54 6.97 6.71
C ASP A 430 -26.62 8.06 7.80
N LYS A 431 -26.11 7.73 8.98
CA LYS A 431 -25.89 8.70 10.06
C LYS A 431 -24.40 9.04 10.19
N GLY A 432 -23.69 9.16 9.07
CA GLY A 432 -22.26 9.49 9.05
C GLY A 432 -21.95 10.97 9.25
N ILE A 433 -20.75 11.39 8.87
CA ILE A 433 -20.25 12.77 9.02
C ILE A 433 -20.89 13.79 8.06
N GLY A 434 -21.60 13.33 7.03
CA GLY A 434 -22.15 14.18 5.96
C GLY A 434 -21.10 14.62 4.94
N ILE A 435 -21.50 15.50 4.02
CA ILE A 435 -20.66 16.02 2.94
C ILE A 435 -20.61 17.55 3.05
N SER A 436 -19.43 18.14 3.24
CA SER A 436 -19.17 19.59 3.31
C SER A 436 -19.12 20.24 1.92
N LYS A 437 -19.05 21.58 1.85
CA LYS A 437 -18.84 22.29 0.57
C LYS A 437 -17.53 21.93 -0.11
N ASP A 438 -16.47 21.71 0.67
CA ASP A 438 -15.17 21.35 0.11
C ASP A 438 -15.12 19.89 -0.32
N ASP A 439 -15.85 19.00 0.35
CA ASP A 439 -16.08 17.62 -0.14
C ASP A 439 -16.74 17.64 -1.53
N VAL A 440 -17.72 18.52 -1.76
CA VAL A 440 -18.38 18.64 -3.08
C VAL A 440 -17.38 19.05 -4.16
N LYS A 441 -16.48 19.99 -3.88
CA LYS A 441 -15.43 20.40 -4.82
C LYS A 441 -14.49 19.23 -5.15
N ARG A 442 -14.04 18.48 -4.14
CA ARG A 442 -13.18 17.30 -4.33
C ARG A 442 -13.87 16.19 -5.14
N ILE A 443 -15.13 15.90 -4.83
CA ILE A 443 -15.92 14.93 -5.60
C ILE A 443 -16.06 15.38 -7.07
N ALA A 444 -16.19 16.69 -7.32
CA ALA A 444 -16.31 17.25 -8.67
C ALA A 444 -15.02 17.09 -9.50
N SER A 445 -13.84 17.26 -8.88
CA SER A 445 -12.54 17.07 -9.54
C SER A 445 -12.07 15.62 -9.54
N VAL A 446 -12.84 14.68 -8.97
CA VAL A 446 -12.45 13.27 -8.80
C VAL A 446 -11.14 13.15 -8.02
N GLU A 447 -10.94 14.07 -7.08
CA GLU A 447 -9.81 14.03 -6.15
C GLU A 447 -10.04 12.96 -5.08
N GLY A 448 -8.94 12.38 -4.61
CA GLY A 448 -8.96 11.50 -3.45
C GLY A 448 -9.25 12.28 -2.15
N LYS A 449 -9.03 11.60 -1.01
CA LYS A 449 -9.13 12.22 0.31
C LYS A 449 -8.13 13.37 0.46
N SER A 450 -8.53 14.46 1.12
CA SER A 450 -7.63 15.58 1.46
C SER A 450 -6.55 15.14 2.45
N ASP A 451 -5.46 15.91 2.55
CA ASP A 451 -4.38 15.62 3.50
C ASP A 451 -4.88 15.62 4.94
N ASP A 452 -5.76 16.55 5.31
CA ASP A 452 -6.40 16.58 6.62
C ASP A 452 -7.24 15.33 6.90
N GLU A 453 -8.01 14.87 5.91
CA GLU A 453 -8.82 13.66 6.03
C GLU A 453 -7.93 12.41 6.15
N ARG A 454 -6.83 12.34 5.39
CA ARG A 454 -5.84 11.26 5.52
C ARG A 454 -5.20 11.27 6.89
N ASN A 455 -4.75 12.44 7.37
CA ASN A 455 -4.15 12.61 8.69
C ASN A 455 -5.13 12.16 9.78
N PHE A 456 -6.40 12.57 9.70
CA PHE A 456 -7.45 12.11 10.61
C PHE A 456 -7.60 10.57 10.58
N ILE A 457 -7.68 9.95 9.39
CA ILE A 457 -7.79 8.50 9.27
C ILE A 457 -6.56 7.77 9.82
N HIS A 458 -5.37 8.34 9.68
CA HIS A 458 -4.15 7.77 10.28
C HIS A 458 -4.21 7.76 11.81
N THR A 459 -4.96 8.68 12.42
CA THR A 459 -5.20 8.63 13.88
C THR A 459 -6.12 7.49 14.31
N MET A 460 -6.97 6.97 13.40
CA MET A 460 -7.87 5.85 13.67
C MET A 460 -7.10 4.53 13.80
N PRO A 461 -7.53 3.62 14.70
CA PRO A 461 -6.97 2.26 14.80
C PRO A 461 -7.05 1.53 13.47
N GLU A 462 -5.99 0.80 13.13
CA GLU A 462 -5.82 0.25 11.78
C GLU A 462 -6.99 -0.64 11.34
N PHE A 463 -7.46 -1.52 12.24
CA PHE A 463 -8.59 -2.41 12.01
C PHE A 463 -9.92 -1.69 11.77
N PHE A 464 -10.04 -0.39 12.09
CA PHE A 464 -11.25 0.43 11.97
C PHE A 464 -11.06 1.62 11.02
N ARG A 465 -10.07 1.55 10.11
CA ARG A 465 -9.91 2.59 9.08
C ARG A 465 -10.90 2.39 7.92
N PRO A 466 -11.47 3.47 7.35
CA PRO A 466 -12.29 3.42 6.13
C PRO A 466 -11.58 2.71 4.97
N SER A 467 -12.34 2.07 4.06
CA SER A 467 -11.79 1.29 2.95
C SER A 467 -11.63 2.10 1.65
N GLY A 468 -12.39 3.19 1.49
CA GLY A 468 -12.37 4.04 0.30
C GLY A 468 -11.07 4.83 0.14
N THR A 469 -10.50 4.86 -1.07
CA THR A 469 -9.19 5.49 -1.37
C THR A 469 -9.22 6.22 -2.71
N PHE A 470 -9.71 5.55 -3.75
CA PHE A 470 -9.69 6.03 -5.14
C PHE A 470 -10.62 7.21 -5.48
N GLY A 471 -11.63 7.55 -4.67
CA GLY A 471 -12.55 8.67 -4.96
C GLY A 471 -13.52 8.49 -6.14
N ILE A 472 -13.57 7.30 -6.77
CA ILE A 472 -14.37 7.02 -7.98
C ILE A 472 -15.69 6.24 -7.73
N GLY A 473 -15.98 5.88 -6.48
CA GLY A 473 -17.09 4.98 -6.16
C GLY A 473 -18.47 5.55 -6.50
N LEU A 474 -18.69 6.87 -6.34
CA LEU A 474 -19.97 7.53 -6.63
C LEU A 474 -20.28 7.57 -8.14
N GLN A 475 -19.24 7.61 -8.98
CA GLN A 475 -19.36 7.71 -10.43
C GLN A 475 -19.91 6.42 -11.04
N SER A 476 -19.80 5.28 -10.33
CA SER A 476 -20.42 4.02 -10.72
C SER A 476 -21.96 4.08 -10.80
N ILE A 477 -22.61 5.04 -10.13
CA ILE A 477 -24.07 5.26 -10.21
C ILE A 477 -24.49 5.62 -11.65
N PHE A 478 -23.62 6.31 -12.40
CA PHE A 478 -23.92 6.72 -13.77
C PHE A 478 -23.95 5.56 -14.78
N ILE A 479 -23.57 4.33 -14.36
CA ILE A 479 -23.76 3.10 -15.13
C ILE A 479 -25.25 2.75 -15.24
N VAL A 480 -26.06 3.12 -14.24
CA VAL A 480 -27.48 2.76 -14.12
C VAL A 480 -28.43 3.95 -14.10
N ALA A 481 -27.94 5.18 -13.95
CA ALA A 481 -28.76 6.39 -13.85
C ALA A 481 -28.20 7.58 -14.66
N ASP A 482 -29.09 8.51 -15.02
CA ASP A 482 -28.73 9.76 -15.70
C ASP A 482 -28.32 10.84 -14.70
N GLU A 483 -28.88 10.78 -13.50
CA GLU A 483 -28.61 11.69 -12.39
C GLU A 483 -28.93 11.00 -11.07
N PHE A 484 -28.40 11.55 -9.98
CA PHE A 484 -28.74 11.14 -8.62
C PHE A 484 -28.71 12.34 -7.68
N GLU A 485 -29.42 12.21 -6.56
CA GLU A 485 -29.59 13.29 -5.59
C GLU A 485 -29.06 12.87 -4.21
N MET A 486 -28.38 13.78 -3.52
CA MET A 486 -27.95 13.60 -2.14
C MET A 486 -28.51 14.73 -1.26
N ILE A 487 -29.12 14.37 -0.14
CA ILE A 487 -29.53 15.30 0.91
C ILE A 487 -28.59 15.06 2.09
N THR A 488 -27.79 16.06 2.45
CA THR A 488 -26.70 15.88 3.41
C THR A 488 -26.63 17.03 4.41
N ARG A 489 -26.14 16.73 5.61
CA ARG A 489 -25.90 17.69 6.69
C ARG A 489 -24.64 17.28 7.44
N THR A 490 -23.72 18.22 7.66
CA THR A 490 -22.55 18.03 8.52
C THR A 490 -22.82 18.63 9.91
N GLU A 491 -21.86 18.54 10.83
CA GLU A 491 -21.96 19.27 12.11
C GLU A 491 -21.82 20.79 11.93
N SER A 492 -20.92 21.20 11.04
CA SER A 492 -20.59 22.60 10.77
C SER A 492 -21.53 23.30 9.76
N GLU A 493 -22.23 22.55 8.91
CA GLU A 493 -23.02 23.08 7.81
C GLU A 493 -24.50 22.66 7.86
N LYS A 494 -25.38 23.56 7.41
CA LYS A 494 -26.82 23.29 7.28
C LYS A 494 -27.12 22.24 6.20
N THR A 495 -28.34 21.70 6.25
CA THR A 495 -28.80 20.72 5.26
C THR A 495 -28.84 21.31 3.86
N LYS A 496 -28.32 20.56 2.90
CA LYS A 496 -28.29 20.92 1.48
C LYS A 496 -28.65 19.73 0.61
N LYS A 497 -29.26 20.02 -0.54
CA LYS A 497 -29.54 19.06 -1.62
C LYS A 497 -28.49 19.26 -2.70
N ILE A 498 -27.85 18.17 -3.09
CA ILE A 498 -26.84 18.12 -4.16
C ILE A 498 -27.36 17.20 -5.25
N THR A 499 -27.42 17.69 -6.49
CA THR A 499 -27.85 16.93 -7.66
C THR A 499 -26.67 16.72 -8.59
N PHE A 500 -26.37 15.48 -8.94
CA PHE A 500 -25.27 15.10 -9.82
C PHE A 500 -25.82 14.61 -11.15
N GLN A 501 -25.39 15.22 -12.25
CA GLN A 501 -25.85 14.89 -13.60
C GLN A 501 -24.74 14.26 -14.44
N ASN A 502 -25.08 13.20 -15.17
CA ASN A 502 -24.16 12.47 -16.04
C ASN A 502 -23.70 13.36 -17.22
N ALA A 503 -22.44 13.24 -17.62
CA ALA A 503 -21.82 14.02 -18.69
C ALA A 503 -22.12 13.47 -20.09
N LYS A 504 -23.40 13.24 -20.45
CA LYS A 504 -23.79 12.67 -21.77
C LYS A 504 -23.24 13.46 -22.96
N ASP A 505 -23.19 14.79 -22.85
CA ASP A 505 -22.68 15.70 -23.89
C ASP A 505 -21.25 16.21 -23.60
N GLY A 506 -20.54 15.58 -22.66
CA GLY A 506 -19.19 15.99 -22.24
C GLY A 506 -19.15 17.06 -21.16
N ARG A 507 -20.29 17.47 -20.60
CA ARG A 507 -20.40 18.33 -19.42
C ARG A 507 -21.35 17.68 -18.41
N GLY A 508 -20.82 17.22 -17.28
CA GLY A 508 -21.61 16.83 -16.12
C GLY A 508 -21.74 18.04 -15.19
N TYR A 509 -22.90 18.22 -14.57
CA TYR A 509 -23.16 19.35 -13.68
C TYR A 509 -23.46 18.86 -12.26
N ILE A 510 -22.97 19.61 -11.28
CA ILE A 510 -23.30 19.44 -9.88
C ILE A 510 -24.03 20.70 -9.43
N THR A 511 -25.28 20.54 -8.97
CA THR A 511 -26.10 21.65 -8.50
C THR A 511 -26.34 21.51 -7.00
N VAL A 512 -26.03 22.55 -6.22
CA VAL A 512 -26.28 22.60 -4.78
C VAL A 512 -27.42 23.58 -4.52
N SER A 513 -28.38 23.19 -3.69
CA SER A 513 -29.55 24.00 -3.34
C SER A 513 -29.95 23.78 -1.89
N ASP A 514 -30.67 24.76 -1.31
CA ASP A 514 -31.30 24.60 -0.01
C ASP A 514 -32.44 23.58 -0.09
N CYS A 515 -32.66 22.86 1.01
CA CYS A 515 -33.75 21.88 1.12
C CYS A 515 -34.23 21.76 2.57
N GLU A 516 -35.24 20.91 2.79
CA GLU A 516 -35.77 20.68 4.13
C GLU A 516 -34.69 20.18 5.09
N LYS A 517 -34.77 20.61 6.35
CA LYS A 517 -33.77 20.30 7.36
C LYS A 517 -33.78 18.80 7.66
N ARG A 518 -32.62 18.16 7.49
CA ARG A 518 -32.38 16.79 7.96
C ARG A 518 -32.23 16.81 9.47
N ASN A 519 -32.93 15.90 10.15
CA ASN A 519 -32.96 15.85 11.61
C ASN A 519 -31.60 15.45 12.22
N PHE A 520 -30.82 14.65 11.50
CA PHE A 520 -29.51 14.14 11.93
C PHE A 520 -28.42 14.41 10.88
N VAL A 521 -27.17 14.43 11.37
CA VAL A 521 -25.94 14.52 10.56
C VAL A 521 -25.78 13.24 9.75
N GLY A 522 -25.24 13.36 8.53
CA GLY A 522 -25.05 12.27 7.57
C GLY A 522 -25.66 12.58 6.20
N THR A 523 -25.87 11.55 5.39
CA THR A 523 -26.36 11.69 4.01
C THR A 523 -27.50 10.73 3.66
N THR A 524 -28.42 11.20 2.82
CA THR A 524 -29.45 10.38 2.15
C THR A 524 -29.22 10.49 0.64
N LEU A 525 -28.90 9.39 -0.02
CA LEU A 525 -28.69 9.32 -1.47
C LEU A 525 -29.89 8.65 -2.13
N ILE A 526 -30.36 9.24 -3.24
CA ILE A 526 -31.55 8.82 -3.99
C ILE A 526 -31.14 8.62 -5.45
N VAL A 527 -31.38 7.41 -5.97
CA VAL A 527 -31.06 7.02 -7.35
C VAL A 527 -32.30 6.46 -8.03
N TYR A 528 -32.63 6.98 -9.21
CA TYR A 528 -33.66 6.41 -10.08
C TYR A 528 -32.99 5.68 -11.24
N LEU A 529 -33.15 4.36 -11.29
CA LEU A 529 -32.53 3.52 -12.31
C LEU A 529 -33.19 3.79 -13.67
N ASN A 530 -32.36 4.10 -14.68
CA ASN A 530 -32.81 4.32 -16.05
C ASN A 530 -32.99 2.98 -16.76
N GLN A 531 -34.24 2.66 -17.09
CA GLN A 531 -34.57 1.39 -17.75
C GLN A 531 -33.85 1.16 -19.08
N ASN A 532 -33.48 2.23 -19.80
CA ASN A 532 -32.81 2.12 -21.09
C ASN A 532 -31.34 1.70 -20.98
N TYR A 533 -30.78 1.69 -19.76
CA TYR A 533 -29.41 1.25 -19.52
C TYR A 533 -29.30 -0.26 -19.33
N PHE A 534 -30.42 -0.99 -19.23
CA PHE A 534 -30.41 -2.44 -19.03
C PHE A 534 -30.78 -3.18 -20.31
N THR A 535 -29.99 -4.18 -20.66
CA THR A 535 -30.24 -5.12 -21.76
C THR A 535 -30.76 -6.46 -21.22
N GLN A 536 -31.18 -7.36 -22.12
CA GLN A 536 -31.59 -8.72 -21.73
C GLN A 536 -30.45 -9.51 -21.05
N GLU A 537 -29.21 -9.28 -21.48
CA GLU A 537 -28.03 -9.97 -20.96
C GLU A 537 -27.69 -9.49 -19.56
N ASP A 538 -27.76 -8.17 -19.32
CA ASP A 538 -27.53 -7.58 -17.99
C ASP A 538 -28.51 -8.12 -16.93
N LEU A 539 -29.73 -8.46 -17.36
CA LEU A 539 -30.80 -8.96 -16.48
C LEU A 539 -30.87 -10.49 -16.42
N GLY A 540 -30.01 -11.20 -17.17
CA GLY A 540 -29.97 -12.67 -17.18
C GLY A 540 -31.26 -13.34 -17.69
N ILE A 541 -32.00 -12.69 -18.59
CA ILE A 541 -33.28 -13.19 -19.10
C ILE A 541 -33.28 -13.35 -20.62
N ASN A 542 -34.16 -14.21 -21.13
CA ASN A 542 -34.35 -14.36 -22.56
C ASN A 542 -35.09 -13.16 -23.19
N ASP A 543 -34.91 -12.98 -24.51
CA ASP A 543 -35.48 -11.89 -25.29
C ASP A 543 -37.01 -11.78 -25.17
N PHE A 544 -37.70 -12.93 -25.10
CA PHE A 544 -39.15 -12.95 -24.90
C PHE A 544 -39.53 -12.30 -23.56
N GLY A 545 -38.90 -12.75 -22.46
CA GLY A 545 -39.13 -12.19 -21.12
C GLY A 545 -38.82 -10.70 -21.04
N PHE A 546 -37.73 -10.26 -21.68
CA PHE A 546 -37.32 -8.85 -21.74
C PHE A 546 -38.32 -7.96 -22.49
N LYS A 547 -38.96 -8.49 -23.54
CA LYS A 547 -39.93 -7.73 -24.37
C LYS A 547 -41.35 -7.71 -23.82
N VAL A 548 -41.76 -8.72 -23.04
CA VAL A 548 -43.17 -8.88 -22.60
C VAL A 548 -43.44 -8.46 -21.16
N ARG A 549 -42.41 -8.37 -20.30
CA ARG A 549 -42.57 -7.97 -18.89
C ARG A 549 -42.23 -6.49 -18.68
N PRO A 550 -42.84 -5.81 -17.70
CA PRO A 550 -42.45 -4.46 -17.31
C PRO A 550 -40.97 -4.40 -16.94
N ARG A 551 -40.23 -3.44 -17.51
CA ARG A 551 -38.77 -3.33 -17.32
C ARG A 551 -38.42 -3.03 -15.87
N GLU A 552 -39.21 -2.20 -15.19
CA GLU A 552 -39.07 -1.89 -13.77
C GLU A 552 -39.14 -3.14 -12.89
N GLU A 553 -40.01 -4.10 -13.23
CA GLU A 553 -40.13 -5.37 -12.49
C GLU A 553 -38.88 -6.23 -12.68
N LEU A 554 -38.37 -6.31 -13.91
CA LEU A 554 -37.18 -7.10 -14.23
C LEU A 554 -35.92 -6.53 -13.56
N ILE A 555 -35.74 -5.20 -13.64
CA ILE A 555 -34.62 -4.49 -13.00
C ILE A 555 -34.71 -4.63 -11.49
N TYR A 556 -35.91 -4.50 -10.92
CA TYR A 556 -36.11 -4.68 -9.48
C TYR A 556 -35.74 -6.10 -9.04
N ARG A 557 -36.23 -7.14 -9.72
CA ARG A 557 -35.88 -8.54 -9.39
C ARG A 557 -34.38 -8.80 -9.49
N SER A 558 -33.72 -8.25 -10.52
CA SER A 558 -32.27 -8.38 -10.69
C SER A 558 -31.51 -7.63 -9.61
N LEU A 559 -31.95 -6.43 -9.22
CA LEU A 559 -31.37 -5.67 -8.11
C LEU A 559 -31.57 -6.39 -6.77
N VAL A 560 -32.77 -6.93 -6.51
CA VAL A 560 -33.04 -7.77 -5.34
C VAL A 560 -32.08 -8.97 -5.33
N SER A 561 -31.87 -9.63 -6.48
CA SER A 561 -30.93 -10.75 -6.56
C SER A 561 -29.48 -10.34 -6.27
N GLU A 562 -29.05 -9.14 -6.68
CA GLU A 562 -27.70 -8.64 -6.35
C GLU A 562 -27.57 -8.34 -4.85
N VAL A 563 -28.55 -7.64 -4.27
CA VAL A 563 -28.48 -7.24 -2.85
C VAL A 563 -28.80 -8.36 -1.88
N ASN A 564 -29.56 -9.37 -2.30
CA ASN A 564 -29.95 -10.52 -1.47
C ASN A 564 -28.77 -11.48 -1.20
N ASN A 565 -27.57 -11.14 -1.66
CA ASN A 565 -26.38 -11.95 -1.53
C ASN A 565 -26.60 -13.38 -2.09
N LEU A 566 -25.61 -14.27 -1.97
CA LEU A 566 -25.70 -15.63 -2.50
C LEU A 566 -26.55 -16.54 -1.61
N ASP A 567 -27.88 -16.52 -1.70
CA ASP A 567 -28.75 -17.43 -0.91
C ASP A 567 -28.59 -18.90 -1.36
N SER A 568 -27.93 -19.71 -0.53
CA SER A 568 -27.61 -21.11 -0.84
C SER A 568 -27.41 -21.94 0.43
N GLU A 569 -27.94 -23.16 0.42
CA GLU A 569 -27.68 -24.17 1.47
C GLU A 569 -26.34 -24.89 1.27
N ILE A 570 -25.66 -24.68 0.14
CA ILE A 570 -24.35 -25.28 -0.14
C ILE A 570 -23.30 -24.55 0.71
N PRO A 571 -22.61 -25.23 1.66
CA PRO A 571 -21.70 -24.58 2.59
C PRO A 571 -20.66 -23.67 1.93
N ALA A 572 -20.01 -24.12 0.86
CA ALA A 572 -19.02 -23.33 0.13
C ALA A 572 -19.56 -22.00 -0.43
N ILE A 573 -20.82 -21.99 -0.90
CA ILE A 573 -21.47 -20.78 -1.44
C ILE A 573 -21.97 -19.90 -0.29
N LYS A 574 -22.50 -20.50 0.78
CA LYS A 574 -22.95 -19.81 1.99
C LYS A 574 -21.85 -18.99 2.66
N MET A 575 -20.58 -19.24 2.34
CA MET A 575 -19.42 -18.52 2.89
C MET A 575 -18.94 -17.36 2.04
N GLN A 576 -19.37 -17.29 0.79
CA GLN A 576 -19.25 -16.06 0.01
C GLN A 576 -20.31 -15.03 0.45
N GLN A 577 -21.29 -15.46 1.26
CA GLN A 577 -22.24 -14.56 1.88
C GLN A 577 -21.55 -13.70 2.95
N GLN A 578 -21.37 -12.42 2.65
CA GLN A 578 -21.26 -11.39 3.66
C GLN A 578 -22.52 -11.35 4.56
N LYS A 579 -22.35 -11.54 5.88
CA LYS A 579 -23.45 -11.50 6.87
C LYS A 579 -23.32 -10.39 7.89
N GLU A 580 -22.14 -9.81 7.96
CA GLU A 580 -21.80 -8.76 8.90
C GLU A 580 -21.29 -7.55 8.12
N GLU A 581 -21.21 -6.42 8.78
CA GLU A 581 -20.56 -5.21 8.31
C GLU A 581 -20.03 -4.44 9.53
N TYR A 582 -19.10 -3.50 9.37
CA TYR A 582 -18.64 -2.66 10.49
C TYR A 582 -19.82 -1.96 11.18
N ILE A 583 -20.72 -1.42 10.35
CA ILE A 583 -21.94 -0.72 10.75
C ILE A 583 -23.13 -1.56 10.26
N PRO A 584 -24.18 -1.76 11.07
CA PRO A 584 -25.36 -2.49 10.62
C PRO A 584 -25.97 -1.89 9.36
N VAL A 585 -26.32 -2.73 8.39
CA VAL A 585 -26.94 -2.31 7.13
C VAL A 585 -28.24 -3.10 6.95
N ILE A 586 -29.35 -2.40 6.76
CA ILE A 586 -30.69 -2.99 6.61
C ILE A 586 -31.21 -2.64 5.22
N ILE A 587 -31.49 -3.66 4.40
CA ILE A 587 -32.02 -3.52 3.05
C ILE A 587 -33.50 -3.89 3.04
N GLU A 588 -34.36 -2.93 2.75
CA GLU A 588 -35.81 -3.03 2.85
C GLU A 588 -36.50 -3.02 1.48
N ASN A 589 -37.52 -3.86 1.36
CA ASN A 589 -38.47 -3.86 0.26
C ASN A 589 -39.68 -2.96 0.61
N GLN A 590 -39.96 -1.96 -0.23
CA GLN A 590 -41.18 -1.14 -0.17
C GLN A 590 -42.09 -1.31 -1.40
N VAL A 591 -41.78 -2.23 -2.30
CA VAL A 591 -42.63 -2.56 -3.45
C VAL A 591 -43.80 -3.42 -3.00
N LYS A 592 -45.03 -2.96 -3.28
CA LYS A 592 -46.27 -3.69 -2.99
C LYS A 592 -46.78 -4.51 -4.16
N GLU A 593 -46.42 -4.13 -5.37
CA GLU A 593 -46.91 -4.72 -6.61
C GLU A 593 -45.97 -5.84 -7.05
N PHE A 594 -46.49 -7.04 -7.37
CA PHE A 594 -45.74 -8.22 -7.87
C PHE A 594 -44.63 -8.79 -6.94
N ALA A 595 -44.40 -8.20 -5.77
CA ALA A 595 -43.40 -8.57 -4.80
C ALA A 595 -43.96 -9.33 -3.58
N GLU A 596 -45.12 -10.00 -3.70
CA GLU A 596 -45.75 -10.76 -2.59
C GLU A 596 -44.82 -11.79 -1.95
N TYR A 597 -43.83 -12.28 -2.70
CA TYR A 597 -42.86 -13.27 -2.24
C TYR A 597 -41.53 -12.67 -1.74
N VAL A 598 -41.32 -11.36 -1.85
CA VAL A 598 -40.11 -10.69 -1.37
C VAL A 598 -40.36 -10.18 0.05
N PRO A 599 -39.57 -10.61 1.06
CA PRO A 599 -39.77 -10.18 2.44
C PRO A 599 -39.58 -8.66 2.59
N LYS A 600 -40.19 -8.08 3.63
CA LYS A 600 -40.06 -6.64 3.94
C LYS A 600 -38.60 -6.24 4.17
N ILE A 601 -37.83 -7.08 4.87
CA ILE A 601 -36.38 -6.95 4.99
C ILE A 601 -35.80 -7.99 4.04
N ILE A 602 -35.10 -7.51 3.00
CA ILE A 602 -34.44 -8.36 2.01
C ILE A 602 -33.19 -8.96 2.65
N LEU A 603 -32.34 -8.11 3.23
CA LEU A 603 -31.11 -8.52 3.88
C LEU A 603 -30.77 -7.59 5.04
N GLN A 604 -30.20 -8.14 6.10
CA GLN A 604 -29.69 -7.39 7.24
C GLN A 604 -28.27 -7.88 7.55
N TYR A 605 -27.33 -6.94 7.60
CA TYR A 605 -25.99 -7.16 8.08
C TYR A 605 -25.90 -6.67 9.51
N ASP A 606 -25.48 -7.53 10.43
CA ASP A 606 -25.22 -7.14 11.81
C ASP A 606 -23.81 -6.54 11.95
N SER A 607 -23.54 -5.82 13.04
CA SER A 607 -22.19 -5.30 13.28
C SER A 607 -21.20 -6.44 13.52
N LEU A 608 -20.05 -6.40 12.83
CA LEU A 608 -18.91 -7.29 13.07
C LEU A 608 -18.51 -7.30 14.56
N PHE A 609 -18.58 -6.15 15.24
CA PHE A 609 -18.21 -6.01 16.65
C PHE A 609 -19.31 -6.45 17.62
N ALA A 610 -20.52 -6.78 17.13
CA ALA A 610 -21.53 -7.45 17.93
C ALA A 610 -21.22 -8.94 18.14
N ASP A 611 -20.28 -9.50 17.36
CA ASP A 611 -19.86 -10.88 17.49
C ASP A 611 -19.23 -11.16 18.87
N LYS A 612 -19.55 -12.33 19.43
CA LYS A 612 -19.03 -12.81 20.70
C LYS A 612 -17.51 -12.90 20.74
N LEU A 613 -16.85 -13.07 19.59
CA LEU A 613 -15.39 -13.09 19.46
C LEU A 613 -14.76 -11.87 20.12
N PHE A 614 -15.35 -10.68 19.94
CA PHE A 614 -14.80 -9.42 20.44
C PHE A 614 -15.02 -9.19 21.94
N VAL A 615 -15.86 -10.00 22.59
CA VAL A 615 -16.16 -9.92 24.02
C VAL A 615 -15.40 -10.99 24.82
N LYS A 616 -14.84 -12.00 24.16
CA LYS A 616 -14.03 -13.04 24.83
C LYS A 616 -12.66 -12.51 25.24
N ASN A 617 -12.14 -13.04 26.34
CA ASN A 617 -10.75 -12.84 26.72
C ASN A 617 -9.85 -13.36 25.57
N ASP A 618 -8.86 -12.55 25.20
CA ASP A 618 -7.88 -12.83 24.14
C ASP A 618 -8.46 -13.00 22.72
N TYR A 619 -9.73 -12.62 22.48
CA TYR A 619 -10.38 -12.64 21.17
C TYR A 619 -10.32 -14.00 20.44
N LEU A 620 -10.41 -15.08 21.22
CA LEU A 620 -10.21 -16.45 20.76
C LEU A 620 -11.45 -17.30 21.05
N GLU A 621 -11.90 -18.04 20.05
CA GLU A 621 -12.91 -19.08 20.18
C GLU A 621 -12.41 -20.38 19.57
N ILE A 622 -12.36 -21.43 20.40
CA ILE A 622 -12.07 -22.80 19.99
C ILE A 622 -13.20 -23.69 20.48
N ILE A 623 -13.74 -24.49 19.57
CA ILE A 623 -14.73 -25.52 19.85
C ILE A 623 -14.15 -26.84 19.36
N CYS A 624 -13.71 -27.66 20.30
CA CYS A 624 -13.23 -29.02 20.04
C CYS A 624 -14.41 -30.00 20.11
N MET A 625 -14.63 -30.73 19.02
CA MET A 625 -15.53 -31.88 18.96
C MET A 625 -14.71 -33.13 18.68
N GLU A 626 -15.32 -34.30 18.87
CA GLU A 626 -14.64 -35.58 18.71
C GLU A 626 -13.95 -35.75 17.33
N SER A 627 -14.55 -35.27 16.23
CA SER A 627 -14.01 -35.40 14.86
C SER A 627 -13.73 -34.08 14.14
N SER A 628 -13.88 -32.94 14.81
CA SER A 628 -13.65 -31.62 14.21
C SER A 628 -13.30 -30.55 15.22
N ILE A 629 -12.55 -29.53 14.79
CA ILE A 629 -12.18 -28.36 15.58
C ILE A 629 -12.59 -27.12 14.80
N SER A 630 -13.41 -26.28 15.41
CA SER A 630 -13.74 -24.94 14.89
C SER A 630 -12.95 -23.89 15.65
N TYR A 631 -12.38 -22.94 14.93
CA TYR A 631 -11.52 -21.89 15.45
C TYR A 631 -11.89 -20.54 14.85
N ARG A 632 -11.89 -19.52 15.68
CA ARG A 632 -11.97 -18.12 15.28
C ARG A 632 -11.06 -17.29 16.16
N TYR A 633 -10.26 -16.43 15.55
CA TYR A 633 -9.34 -15.57 16.28
C TYR A 633 -9.17 -14.24 15.57
N PHE A 634 -9.18 -13.17 16.36
CA PHE A 634 -8.77 -11.86 15.89
C PHE A 634 -7.31 -11.61 16.26
N ASP A 635 -6.41 -11.75 15.28
CA ASP A 635 -5.00 -11.42 15.45
C ASP A 635 -4.82 -9.90 15.39
N ARG A 636 -4.61 -9.29 16.56
CA ARG A 636 -4.33 -7.84 16.68
C ARG A 636 -3.01 -7.42 16.02
N LYS A 637 -2.00 -8.29 16.06
CA LYS A 637 -0.67 -7.98 15.53
C LYS A 637 -0.71 -7.89 14.01
N HIS A 638 -1.40 -8.82 13.36
CA HIS A 638 -1.56 -8.81 11.90
C HIS A 638 -2.82 -8.07 11.43
N CYS A 639 -3.68 -7.65 12.36
CA CYS A 639 -4.96 -6.98 12.10
C CYS A 639 -5.85 -7.77 11.13
N CYS A 640 -6.05 -9.06 11.43
CA CYS A 640 -6.90 -9.93 10.64
C CYS A 640 -7.77 -10.84 11.52
N ILE A 641 -8.90 -11.29 10.98
CA ILE A 641 -9.71 -12.34 11.60
C ILE A 641 -9.47 -13.63 10.82
N PHE A 642 -8.94 -14.64 11.50
CA PHE A 642 -8.73 -15.96 10.95
C PHE A 642 -9.74 -16.94 11.51
N ASN A 643 -10.59 -17.49 10.65
CA ASN A 643 -11.48 -18.58 10.99
C ASN A 643 -10.95 -19.86 10.37
N ALA A 644 -10.93 -20.95 11.12
CA ALA A 644 -10.46 -22.24 10.66
C ALA A 644 -11.40 -23.35 11.10
N PHE A 645 -11.56 -24.36 10.26
CA PHE A 645 -12.26 -25.59 10.54
C PHE A 645 -11.39 -26.77 10.14
N LEU A 646 -10.95 -27.53 11.14
CA LEU A 646 -10.14 -28.73 10.96
C LEU A 646 -11.01 -29.95 11.18
N CYS A 647 -11.05 -30.89 10.24
CA CYS A 647 -11.89 -32.08 10.37
C CYS A 647 -11.21 -33.34 9.82
N SER A 648 -11.51 -34.48 10.45
CA SER A 648 -11.09 -35.80 10.00
C SER A 648 -12.32 -36.64 9.65
N ASN A 649 -12.45 -37.04 8.38
CA ASN A 649 -13.57 -37.86 7.88
C ASN A 649 -13.23 -39.35 7.78
N HIS A 650 -12.12 -39.79 8.38
CA HIS A 650 -11.72 -41.20 8.32
C HIS A 650 -12.74 -42.06 9.07
N ASP A 651 -13.38 -43.00 8.35
CA ASP A 651 -14.29 -43.99 8.93
C ASP A 651 -13.62 -44.66 10.15
N ASP A 652 -14.39 -44.87 11.23
CA ASP A 652 -13.98 -45.32 12.58
C ASP A 652 -13.35 -46.74 12.68
N LYS A 653 -12.63 -47.18 11.66
CA LYS A 653 -11.71 -48.29 11.76
C LYS A 653 -10.40 -47.72 12.28
N ASN A 654 -9.88 -48.27 13.36
CA ASN A 654 -8.57 -47.94 13.97
C ASN A 654 -7.36 -48.13 13.03
N LYS A 655 -7.52 -48.14 11.70
CA LYS A 655 -6.48 -48.24 10.68
C LYS A 655 -6.67 -47.17 9.59
N LEU A 656 -5.67 -46.29 9.47
CA LEU A 656 -5.60 -45.22 8.49
C LEU A 656 -4.60 -45.61 7.38
N SER A 657 -5.08 -45.96 6.19
CA SER A 657 -4.24 -46.51 5.09
C SER A 657 -4.10 -45.63 3.86
N SER A 658 -4.96 -44.61 3.73
CA SER A 658 -4.91 -43.63 2.66
C SER A 658 -5.54 -42.31 3.12
N ARG A 659 -5.21 -41.23 2.44
CA ARG A 659 -5.85 -39.92 2.53
C ARG A 659 -7.21 -40.03 1.85
N GLU A 660 -8.25 -40.39 2.61
CA GLU A 660 -9.60 -40.08 2.14
C GLU A 660 -9.72 -38.55 2.11
N LYS A 661 -9.77 -37.99 0.89
CA LYS A 661 -10.04 -36.56 0.70
C LYS A 661 -11.31 -36.22 1.46
N LEU A 662 -11.32 -35.10 2.17
CA LEU A 662 -12.55 -34.56 2.74
C LEU A 662 -13.63 -34.57 1.66
N ARG A 663 -14.70 -35.35 1.89
CA ARG A 663 -15.95 -35.21 1.13
C ARG A 663 -16.48 -33.80 1.39
N SER A 664 -16.19 -32.88 0.47
CA SER A 664 -16.98 -31.73 -0.02
C SER A 664 -17.92 -30.94 0.93
N TYR A 665 -17.77 -31.04 2.25
CA TYR A 665 -18.54 -30.30 3.24
C TYR A 665 -17.56 -29.55 4.13
N SER A 666 -17.00 -28.48 3.57
CA SER A 666 -16.06 -27.59 4.24
C SER A 666 -16.80 -26.28 4.57
N ASN A 667 -16.54 -25.72 5.75
CA ASN A 667 -17.33 -24.64 6.34
C ASN A 667 -16.93 -23.23 5.88
N TYR A 668 -15.78 -23.02 5.22
CA TYR A 668 -15.23 -21.70 4.89
C TYR A 668 -14.73 -21.55 3.44
N GLY A 669 -14.59 -22.63 2.67
CA GLY A 669 -14.26 -22.58 1.23
C GLY A 669 -12.97 -21.84 0.86
N ARG A 670 -12.03 -21.64 1.79
CA ARG A 670 -10.79 -20.82 1.61
C ARG A 670 -11.08 -19.40 1.13
N THR A 671 -12.07 -18.74 1.75
CA THR A 671 -12.53 -17.41 1.35
C THR A 671 -11.67 -16.29 1.91
N ILE A 672 -11.53 -15.21 1.12
CA ILE A 672 -10.84 -13.99 1.53
C ILE A 672 -11.85 -12.85 1.63
N PHE A 673 -11.76 -12.11 2.73
CA PHE A 673 -12.46 -10.85 2.93
C PHE A 673 -11.45 -9.73 3.10
N TYR A 674 -11.80 -8.54 2.63
CA TYR A 674 -11.09 -7.31 2.93
C TYR A 674 -12.07 -6.34 3.57
N LYS A 675 -11.80 -5.95 4.81
CA LYS A 675 -12.68 -5.12 5.63
C LYS A 675 -14.13 -5.60 5.56
N ASN A 676 -14.30 -6.92 5.75
CA ASN A 676 -15.57 -7.63 5.75
C ASN A 676 -16.33 -7.73 4.41
N SER A 677 -15.78 -7.17 3.33
CA SER A 677 -16.28 -7.38 1.98
C SER A 677 -15.65 -8.62 1.34
N TYR A 678 -16.46 -9.50 0.77
CA TYR A 678 -15.98 -10.71 0.08
C TYR A 678 -15.19 -10.34 -1.19
N ILE A 679 -14.08 -11.04 -1.41
CA ILE A 679 -13.20 -10.87 -2.58
C ILE A 679 -13.31 -12.11 -3.47
N GLU A 680 -13.86 -11.94 -4.68
CA GLU A 680 -14.13 -12.98 -5.68
C GLU A 680 -12.88 -13.64 -6.30
N SER A 681 -11.66 -13.37 -5.82
CA SER A 681 -10.44 -13.65 -6.58
C SER A 681 -10.28 -15.13 -6.94
N ASP A 682 -9.87 -15.41 -8.19
CA ASP A 682 -9.23 -16.67 -8.64
C ASP A 682 -7.83 -16.82 -8.01
N PHE A 683 -7.68 -16.45 -6.74
CA PHE A 683 -6.49 -16.77 -5.98
C PHE A 683 -6.55 -18.26 -5.66
N ASP A 684 -6.16 -19.06 -6.66
CA ASP A 684 -5.79 -20.43 -6.47
C ASP A 684 -4.51 -20.40 -5.64
N HIS A 685 -4.71 -20.38 -4.32
CA HIS A 685 -3.67 -20.66 -3.34
C HIS A 685 -2.86 -21.81 -3.93
N GLY A 686 -1.61 -21.53 -4.33
CA GLY A 686 -0.76 -22.45 -5.10
C GLY A 686 -0.30 -23.69 -4.35
N TYR A 687 -1.11 -24.21 -3.44
CA TYR A 687 -0.72 -25.19 -2.45
C TYR A 687 -0.93 -26.56 -3.02
N GLU A 688 0.18 -26.98 -3.62
CA GLU A 688 0.69 -28.32 -3.50
C GLU A 688 -0.12 -29.35 -4.27
N SER A 689 0.41 -29.66 -5.45
CA SER A 689 0.50 -31.02 -5.94
C SER A 689 1.15 -31.94 -4.88
N GLY A 690 0.40 -32.23 -3.81
CA GLY A 690 0.45 -33.42 -2.97
C GLY A 690 1.50 -33.55 -1.85
N ARG A 691 2.05 -32.49 -1.24
CA ARG A 691 3.03 -32.67 -0.13
C ARG A 691 2.56 -32.25 1.28
N ASP A 692 1.75 -31.22 1.42
CA ASP A 692 1.22 -30.71 2.67
C ASP A 692 -0.16 -31.33 2.86
N ARG A 693 -0.15 -32.35 3.71
CA ARG A 693 -1.31 -33.18 3.97
C ARG A 693 -2.26 -32.51 4.96
N PHE A 694 -1.81 -31.51 5.71
CA PHE A 694 -2.61 -30.81 6.71
C PHE A 694 -3.67 -29.91 6.09
N HIS A 695 -3.33 -29.14 5.05
CA HIS A 695 -4.28 -28.25 4.37
C HIS A 695 -5.42 -28.98 3.66
N SER A 696 -5.31 -30.31 3.55
CA SER A 696 -6.40 -31.15 3.07
C SER A 696 -7.50 -31.39 4.09
N TYR A 697 -7.16 -31.20 5.37
CA TYR A 697 -8.04 -31.31 6.52
C TYR A 697 -8.51 -29.96 7.04
N LEU A 698 -7.80 -28.88 6.66
CA LEU A 698 -8.08 -27.50 7.05
C LEU A 698 -8.88 -26.76 5.98
N ASP A 699 -10.01 -26.22 6.40
CA ASP A 699 -10.70 -25.13 5.70
C ASP A 699 -10.57 -23.84 6.51
N TYR A 700 -10.52 -22.69 5.85
CA TYR A 700 -10.33 -21.41 6.54
C TYR A 700 -10.97 -20.23 5.80
N SER A 701 -11.16 -19.13 6.50
CA SER A 701 -11.41 -17.81 5.91
C SER A 701 -10.51 -16.78 6.58
N ILE A 702 -10.01 -15.81 5.83
CA ILE A 702 -9.24 -14.70 6.38
C ILE A 702 -9.90 -13.37 6.03
N ASN A 703 -10.13 -12.52 7.03
CA ASN A 703 -10.60 -11.15 6.84
C ASN A 703 -9.50 -10.16 7.17
N LEU A 704 -8.98 -9.49 6.14
CA LEU A 704 -7.93 -8.48 6.25
C LEU A 704 -8.56 -7.17 6.71
N LEU A 705 -8.24 -6.71 7.93
CA LEU A 705 -8.75 -5.44 8.45
C LEU A 705 -7.73 -4.30 8.28
N SER A 706 -6.49 -4.63 7.93
CA SER A 706 -5.34 -3.73 7.70
C SER A 706 -5.03 -3.51 6.21
N GLY A 707 -4.08 -2.61 5.96
CA GLY A 707 -3.55 -2.34 4.62
C GLY A 707 -4.40 -1.39 3.77
N ASN A 708 -3.74 -0.64 2.89
CA ASN A 708 -4.39 0.25 1.94
C ASN A 708 -5.02 -0.57 0.81
N SER A 709 -6.29 -0.30 0.46
CA SER A 709 -6.98 -1.02 -0.61
C SER A 709 -6.30 -0.83 -1.97
N GLU A 710 -5.56 0.26 -2.18
CA GLU A 710 -4.73 0.48 -3.38
C GLU A 710 -3.55 -0.50 -3.46
N ASP A 711 -3.06 -1.01 -2.34
CA ASP A 711 -1.96 -1.96 -2.32
C ASP A 711 -2.44 -3.40 -2.38
N VAL A 712 -3.57 -3.67 -1.74
CA VAL A 712 -4.13 -5.01 -1.57
C VAL A 712 -5.04 -5.40 -2.75
N LEU A 713 -5.95 -4.52 -3.15
CA LEU A 713 -7.04 -4.84 -4.07
C LEU A 713 -6.80 -4.31 -5.48
N THR A 714 -7.26 -5.08 -6.46
CA THR A 714 -7.46 -4.63 -7.85
C THR A 714 -8.43 -3.44 -7.90
N LEU A 715 -8.39 -2.65 -8.98
CA LEU A 715 -9.25 -1.48 -9.17
C LEU A 715 -10.75 -1.79 -9.01
N GLU A 716 -11.20 -2.97 -9.46
CA GLU A 716 -12.61 -3.41 -9.33
C GLU A 716 -12.99 -3.82 -7.88
N ARG A 717 -11.99 -3.93 -6.99
CA ARG A 717 -12.10 -4.43 -5.61
C ARG A 717 -12.67 -5.85 -5.48
N ARG A 718 -12.55 -6.66 -6.53
CA ARG A 718 -12.98 -8.07 -6.56
C ARG A 718 -11.82 -9.06 -6.54
N GLY A 719 -10.59 -8.60 -6.71
CA GLY A 719 -9.38 -9.44 -6.72
C GLY A 719 -8.23 -8.86 -5.91
N ILE A 720 -7.33 -9.72 -5.45
CA ILE A 720 -6.05 -9.35 -4.81
C ILE A 720 -5.00 -8.99 -5.88
N LYS A 721 -4.26 -7.90 -5.69
CA LYS A 721 -3.15 -7.50 -6.59
C LYS A 721 -2.02 -8.52 -6.57
N GLU A 722 -1.38 -8.73 -7.72
CA GLU A 722 -0.29 -9.70 -7.85
C GLU A 722 0.85 -9.47 -6.86
N LYS A 723 1.21 -8.20 -6.63
CA LYS A 723 2.26 -7.81 -5.69
C LYS A 723 1.98 -8.21 -4.24
N PHE A 724 0.71 -8.34 -3.85
CA PHE A 724 0.29 -8.61 -2.47
C PHE A 724 0.08 -10.10 -2.19
N LYS A 725 -0.10 -10.93 -3.22
CA LYS A 725 -0.37 -12.37 -3.08
C LYS A 725 0.65 -13.11 -2.22
N SER A 726 1.95 -12.84 -2.40
CA SER A 726 3.00 -13.47 -1.57
C SER A 726 2.89 -13.10 -0.09
N GLN A 727 2.52 -11.84 0.21
CA GLN A 727 2.37 -11.38 1.59
C GLN A 727 1.15 -12.05 2.25
N LEU A 728 0.06 -12.21 1.50
CA LEU A 728 -1.13 -12.92 1.96
C LEU A 728 -0.84 -14.41 2.23
N ASP A 729 -0.06 -15.06 1.37
CA ASP A 729 0.36 -16.45 1.57
C ASP A 729 1.20 -16.62 2.84
N ASP A 730 2.16 -15.74 3.07
CA ASP A 730 2.96 -15.74 4.29
C ASP A 730 2.09 -15.51 5.54
N LEU A 731 1.11 -14.60 5.47
CA LEU A 731 0.17 -14.35 6.55
C LEU A 731 -0.68 -15.60 6.86
N ILE A 732 -1.26 -16.25 5.86
CA ILE A 732 -2.06 -17.47 6.05
C ILE A 732 -1.25 -18.59 6.71
N ARG A 733 0.04 -18.73 6.35
CA ARG A 733 0.94 -19.71 6.97
C ARG A 733 1.22 -19.38 8.44
N GLN A 734 1.37 -18.10 8.77
CA GLN A 734 1.56 -17.62 10.13
C GLN A 734 0.31 -17.87 10.97
N GLU A 735 -0.86 -17.48 10.47
CA GLU A 735 -2.15 -17.70 11.13
C GLU A 735 -2.46 -19.19 11.33
N SER A 736 -2.15 -20.04 10.35
CA SER A 736 -2.27 -21.50 10.49
C SER A 736 -1.38 -22.05 11.61
N GLY A 737 -0.17 -21.48 11.77
CA GLY A 737 0.72 -21.83 12.88
C GLY A 737 0.18 -21.37 14.24
N ILE A 738 -0.40 -20.17 14.31
CA ILE A 738 -1.05 -19.66 15.53
C ILE A 738 -2.24 -20.52 15.91
N PHE A 739 -3.09 -20.87 14.93
CA PHE A 739 -4.21 -21.79 15.09
C PHE A 739 -3.78 -23.10 15.74
N ILE A 740 -2.73 -23.76 15.21
CA ILE A 740 -2.25 -25.03 15.77
C ILE A 740 -1.74 -24.88 17.20
N ARG A 741 -1.04 -23.79 17.53
CA ARG A 741 -0.57 -23.54 18.90
C ARG A 741 -1.73 -23.42 19.88
N HIS A 742 -2.74 -22.62 19.53
CA HIS A 742 -3.94 -22.44 20.34
C HIS A 742 -4.72 -23.75 20.53
N VAL A 743 -4.83 -24.58 19.49
CA VAL A 743 -5.46 -25.91 19.61
C VAL A 743 -4.68 -26.83 20.54
N VAL A 744 -3.35 -26.86 20.43
CA VAL A 744 -2.50 -27.69 21.31
C VAL A 744 -2.65 -27.24 22.77
N ASP A 745 -2.65 -25.94 23.03
CA ASP A 745 -2.83 -25.41 24.38
C ASP A 745 -4.22 -25.76 24.94
N ASP A 746 -5.27 -25.67 24.13
CA ASP A 746 -6.64 -26.02 24.55
C ASP A 746 -6.76 -27.52 24.87
N LEU A 747 -6.22 -28.40 24.01
CA LEU A 747 -6.20 -29.85 24.22
C LEU A 747 -5.42 -30.25 25.48
N LEU A 748 -4.29 -29.60 25.76
CA LEU A 748 -3.46 -29.87 26.94
C LEU A 748 -4.06 -29.30 28.23
N THR A 749 -4.89 -28.26 28.15
CA THR A 749 -5.48 -27.61 29.32
C THR A 749 -6.83 -28.22 29.70
N ARG A 750 -7.65 -28.57 28.71
CA ARG A 750 -9.03 -29.05 28.92
C ARG A 750 -9.18 -30.56 28.89
N HIS A 751 -8.17 -31.29 28.37
CA HIS A 751 -8.21 -32.74 28.20
C HIS A 751 -9.45 -33.21 27.40
N GLU A 752 -9.74 -32.52 26.28
CA GLU A 752 -10.90 -32.79 25.43
C GLU A 752 -10.83 -34.18 24.79
N ILE A 753 -11.99 -34.83 24.59
CA ILE A 753 -12.05 -36.11 23.89
C ILE A 753 -11.94 -35.87 22.39
N ILE A 754 -10.91 -36.45 21.76
CA ILE A 754 -10.60 -36.27 20.34
C ILE A 754 -10.30 -37.61 19.67
N LYS A 755 -10.81 -37.81 18.45
CA LYS A 755 -10.52 -39.03 17.66
C LYS A 755 -9.01 -39.11 17.35
N PRO A 756 -8.42 -40.30 17.42
CA PRO A 756 -7.00 -40.49 17.13
C PRO A 756 -6.56 -39.96 15.76
N SER A 757 -7.41 -40.06 14.74
CA SER A 757 -7.11 -39.59 13.37
C SER A 757 -7.02 -38.06 13.29
N LEU A 758 -7.87 -37.33 14.02
CA LEU A 758 -7.80 -35.86 14.10
C LEU A 758 -6.61 -35.42 14.96
N LEU A 759 -6.41 -36.08 16.10
CA LEU A 759 -5.26 -35.85 16.96
C LEU A 759 -3.93 -36.03 16.21
N LEU A 760 -3.83 -37.05 15.36
CA LEU A 760 -2.65 -37.28 14.52
C LEU A 760 -2.38 -36.10 13.58
N ILE A 761 -3.42 -35.49 13.01
CA ILE A 761 -3.28 -34.31 12.14
C ILE A 761 -2.73 -33.13 12.95
N VAL A 762 -3.29 -32.87 14.13
CA VAL A 762 -2.81 -31.82 15.05
C VAL A 762 -1.37 -32.08 15.49
N TYR A 763 -1.03 -33.32 15.84
CA TYR A 763 0.31 -33.71 16.26
C TYR A 763 1.36 -33.49 15.16
N GLN A 764 1.06 -33.86 13.91
CA GLN A 764 1.96 -33.64 12.78
C GLN A 764 2.31 -32.17 12.61
N GLU A 765 1.31 -31.28 12.68
CA GLU A 765 1.56 -29.85 12.57
C GLU A 765 2.26 -29.29 13.81
N ALA A 766 1.86 -29.68 15.00
CA ALA A 766 2.52 -29.28 16.24
C ALA A 766 4.02 -29.63 16.22
N ARG A 767 4.36 -30.83 15.73
CA ARG A 767 5.74 -31.27 15.53
C ARG A 767 6.42 -30.48 14.41
N GLY A 768 5.72 -30.21 13.32
CA GLY A 768 6.19 -29.36 12.21
C GLY A 768 6.57 -27.94 12.63
N TYR A 769 5.79 -27.35 13.55
CA TYR A 769 6.05 -26.03 14.14
C TYR A 769 6.96 -26.08 15.38
N GLY A 770 7.32 -27.27 15.87
CA GLY A 770 8.16 -27.46 17.06
C GLY A 770 7.50 -27.01 18.36
N TYR A 771 6.16 -27.08 18.46
CA TYR A 771 5.40 -26.52 19.59
C TYR A 771 4.73 -27.62 20.43
N ARG A 772 5.20 -27.81 21.67
CA ARG A 772 4.63 -28.70 22.72
C ARG A 772 4.21 -30.11 22.27
N PHE A 773 4.73 -30.60 21.14
CA PHE A 773 4.31 -31.87 20.54
C PHE A 773 4.67 -33.08 21.40
N GLN A 774 5.75 -33.00 22.20
CA GLN A 774 6.14 -34.05 23.14
C GLN A 774 5.13 -34.20 24.28
N GLU A 775 4.72 -33.07 24.87
CA GLU A 775 3.67 -33.03 25.90
C GLU A 775 2.35 -33.58 25.34
N LEU A 776 1.97 -33.16 24.12
CA LEU A 776 0.77 -33.64 23.44
C LEU A 776 0.78 -35.16 23.21
N SER A 777 1.92 -35.73 22.79
CA SER A 777 2.02 -37.17 22.57
C SER A 777 1.99 -38.00 23.84
N GLU A 778 2.51 -37.48 24.96
CA GLU A 778 2.46 -38.18 26.23
C GLU A 778 1.07 -38.13 26.87
N GLU A 779 0.39 -36.97 26.78
CA GLU A 779 -0.97 -36.81 27.28
C GLU A 779 -1.95 -37.74 26.54
N TYR A 780 -1.91 -37.74 25.21
CA TYR A 780 -2.82 -38.54 24.36
C TYR A 780 -2.18 -39.83 23.83
N LYS A 781 -1.33 -40.45 24.65
CA LYS A 781 -0.59 -41.66 24.30
C LYS A 781 -1.50 -42.83 23.94
N LYS A 782 -2.60 -43.01 24.66
CA LYS A 782 -3.54 -44.14 24.44
C LYS A 782 -4.23 -44.03 23.09
N GLU A 783 -4.64 -42.82 22.73
CA GLU A 783 -5.30 -42.48 21.48
C GLU A 783 -4.35 -42.75 20.32
N LEU A 784 -3.10 -42.26 20.39
CA LEU A 784 -2.08 -42.50 19.36
C LEU A 784 -1.67 -43.98 19.24
N GLN A 785 -1.66 -44.74 20.34
CA GLN A 785 -1.42 -46.18 20.33
C GLN A 785 -2.57 -46.97 19.71
N SER A 786 -3.81 -46.45 19.80
CA SER A 786 -4.98 -47.11 19.21
C SER A 786 -5.06 -46.96 17.69
N LEU A 787 -4.38 -45.95 17.11
CA LEU A 787 -4.40 -45.67 15.68
C LEU A 787 -3.30 -46.41 14.92
N ILE A 788 -3.68 -47.33 14.05
CA ILE A 788 -2.80 -48.06 13.14
C ILE A 788 -2.62 -47.26 11.84
N ILE A 789 -1.39 -47.19 11.33
CA ILE A 789 -1.05 -46.54 10.07
C ILE A 789 -0.75 -47.61 9.02
N GLY A 790 -1.54 -47.68 7.95
CA GLY A 790 -1.32 -48.56 6.80
C GLY A 790 -0.59 -47.86 5.65
N GLY A 791 -0.42 -48.58 4.54
CA GLY A 791 0.23 -48.04 3.33
C GLY A 791 1.76 -48.16 3.30
N TYR A 792 2.38 -48.64 4.38
CA TYR A 792 3.79 -49.02 4.39
C TYR A 792 3.98 -50.47 3.92
N GLN A 793 5.13 -50.74 3.30
CA GLN A 793 5.53 -52.10 2.94
C GLN A 793 6.86 -52.44 3.59
N CYS A 794 6.91 -53.58 4.30
CA CYS A 794 8.16 -54.11 4.85
C CYS A 794 9.17 -54.35 3.71
N PHE A 795 10.44 -54.05 3.97
CA PHE A 795 11.53 -54.50 3.10
C PHE A 795 11.78 -56.01 3.23
N GLU A 796 11.57 -56.57 4.43
CA GLU A 796 11.64 -58.02 4.69
C GLU A 796 10.37 -58.73 4.20
N ASN A 797 10.50 -59.90 3.58
CA ASN A 797 9.42 -60.68 2.97
C ASN A 797 9.51 -62.13 3.46
N GLU A 798 8.40 -62.69 3.95
CA GLU A 798 8.21 -64.14 4.08
C GLU A 798 7.33 -64.60 2.90
N GLU A 799 7.75 -65.64 2.18
CA GLU A 799 7.01 -66.15 1.01
C GLU A 799 5.57 -66.52 1.42
N ASN A 800 4.58 -65.76 0.93
CA ASN A 800 3.11 -65.94 1.00
C ASN A 800 2.25 -65.06 1.95
N GLN A 801 2.66 -63.84 2.33
CA GLN A 801 1.75 -62.88 3.02
C GLN A 801 1.59 -61.53 2.31
N LYS A 802 0.47 -60.83 2.58
CA LYS A 802 0.27 -59.43 2.19
C LYS A 802 1.33 -58.58 2.89
N ASN A 803 2.19 -57.96 2.09
CA ASN A 803 3.45 -57.32 2.50
C ASN A 803 3.27 -55.92 3.15
N GLU A 804 2.21 -55.72 3.95
CA GLU A 804 1.84 -54.42 4.52
C GLU A 804 2.34 -54.30 5.98
N PHE A 805 3.14 -53.27 6.26
CA PHE A 805 3.55 -52.90 7.61
C PHE A 805 2.52 -51.93 8.21
N CYS A 806 2.02 -52.23 9.41
CA CYS A 806 0.93 -51.50 10.04
C CYS A 806 1.30 -51.04 11.47
N PRO A 807 2.25 -50.11 11.64
CA PRO A 807 2.64 -49.60 12.95
C PRO A 807 1.54 -48.73 13.56
N THR A 808 1.53 -48.61 14.88
CA THR A 808 0.73 -47.58 15.54
C THR A 808 1.34 -46.19 15.33
N ALA A 809 0.54 -45.13 15.41
CA ALA A 809 1.05 -43.76 15.30
C ALA A 809 2.10 -43.47 16.39
N TYR A 810 1.90 -43.96 17.61
CA TYR A 810 2.84 -43.76 18.70
C TYR A 810 4.18 -44.50 18.48
N GLU A 811 4.18 -45.71 17.88
CA GLU A 811 5.40 -46.46 17.57
C GLU A 811 6.36 -45.72 16.64
N LEU A 812 5.84 -44.80 15.81
CA LEU A 812 6.62 -44.05 14.83
C LEU A 812 7.28 -42.79 15.39
N ILE A 813 6.88 -42.30 16.58
CA ILE A 813 7.27 -40.97 17.09
C ILE A 813 8.80 -40.80 17.17
N ASP A 814 9.49 -41.85 17.64
CA ASP A 814 10.93 -41.89 17.87
C ASP A 814 11.69 -42.76 16.85
N LYS A 815 11.08 -43.05 15.70
CA LYS A 815 11.68 -43.92 14.68
C LYS A 815 12.12 -43.13 13.45
N GLU A 816 13.19 -43.62 12.82
CA GLU A 816 13.59 -43.20 11.48
C GLU A 816 13.12 -44.24 10.47
N LEU A 817 12.58 -43.76 9.34
CA LEU A 817 12.11 -44.59 8.25
C LEU A 817 13.17 -44.65 7.16
N PHE A 818 13.61 -45.86 6.85
CA PHE A 818 14.57 -46.11 5.78
C PHE A 818 13.79 -46.68 4.61
N PHE A 819 13.52 -45.84 3.62
CA PHE A 819 12.92 -46.26 2.37
C PHE A 819 14.02 -46.75 1.43
N VAL A 820 13.93 -48.01 1.01
CA VAL A 820 14.98 -48.70 0.26
C VAL A 820 14.43 -49.23 -1.06
N ARG A 821 15.18 -49.04 -2.14
CA ARG A 821 15.00 -49.75 -3.41
C ARG A 821 16.33 -50.07 -4.06
N ARG A 822 16.32 -50.99 -5.01
CA ARG A 822 17.46 -51.19 -5.91
C ARG A 822 17.56 -50.05 -6.92
N TYR A 823 18.76 -49.51 -7.11
CA TYR A 823 18.99 -48.37 -8.01
C TYR A 823 18.82 -48.73 -9.48
N ASP A 824 19.15 -49.97 -9.88
CA ASP A 824 18.94 -50.47 -11.25
C ASP A 824 17.45 -50.67 -11.60
N GLU A 825 16.57 -50.72 -10.60
CA GLU A 825 15.11 -50.81 -10.76
C GLU A 825 14.42 -49.43 -10.63
N LYS A 826 15.19 -48.32 -10.52
CA LYS A 826 14.68 -46.95 -10.30
C LYS A 826 13.67 -46.47 -11.36
N ASP A 827 13.73 -46.99 -12.58
CA ASP A 827 12.83 -46.64 -13.68
C ASP A 827 11.70 -47.67 -13.93
N ASP A 828 11.59 -48.74 -13.11
CA ASP A 828 10.50 -49.72 -13.21
C ASP A 828 9.20 -49.13 -12.61
N VAL A 829 8.24 -48.78 -13.47
CA VAL A 829 6.95 -48.17 -13.11
C VAL A 829 6.10 -49.10 -12.23
N ALA A 830 6.32 -50.42 -12.29
CA ALA A 830 5.58 -51.38 -11.49
C ALA A 830 6.19 -51.64 -10.10
N CYS A 831 7.43 -51.16 -9.85
CA CYS A 831 8.27 -51.45 -8.67
C CYS A 831 7.97 -52.84 -8.09
N THR A 832 8.24 -53.89 -8.87
CA THR A 832 7.92 -55.26 -8.47
C THR A 832 8.95 -55.86 -7.52
N SER A 833 9.80 -55.04 -6.88
CA SER A 833 10.96 -55.49 -6.12
C SER A 833 10.54 -56.47 -5.01
N LYS A 834 10.70 -57.76 -5.27
CA LYS A 834 10.58 -58.87 -4.31
C LYS A 834 11.89 -59.09 -3.56
N VAL A 835 12.82 -58.13 -3.62
CA VAL A 835 14.21 -58.35 -3.23
C VAL A 835 14.36 -58.14 -1.73
N THR A 836 14.43 -59.26 -1.02
CA THR A 836 14.93 -59.33 0.37
C THR A 836 16.41 -59.66 0.34
N ASP A 837 17.26 -58.80 0.89
CA ASP A 837 18.66 -59.11 1.14
C ASP A 837 18.92 -59.13 2.65
N LYS A 838 19.01 -60.34 3.22
CA LYS A 838 19.28 -60.53 4.66
C LYS A 838 20.56 -59.83 5.10
N LYS A 839 21.58 -59.76 4.24
CA LYS A 839 22.85 -59.08 4.56
C LYS A 839 22.66 -57.57 4.63
N PHE A 840 21.87 -56.99 3.73
CA PHE A 840 21.48 -55.57 3.80
C PHE A 840 20.70 -55.29 5.09
N THR A 841 19.69 -56.10 5.37
CA THR A 841 18.85 -55.98 6.57
C THR A 841 19.69 -56.05 7.84
N ASP A 842 20.57 -57.03 7.98
CA ASP A 842 21.42 -57.20 9.17
C ASP A 842 22.38 -56.03 9.38
N ILE A 843 22.86 -55.38 8.31
CA ILE A 843 23.71 -54.19 8.38
C ILE A 843 22.92 -52.96 8.83
N MET A 844 21.70 -52.79 8.33
CA MET A 844 20.87 -51.59 8.58
C MET A 844 19.94 -51.75 9.79
N LYS A 845 20.05 -52.85 10.55
CA LYS A 845 19.19 -53.14 11.70
C LYS A 845 19.63 -52.36 12.93
N GLU A 846 19.03 -51.20 13.13
CA GLU A 846 19.22 -50.39 14.34
C GLU A 846 17.95 -50.37 15.21
N PRO A 847 18.06 -50.21 16.55
CA PRO A 847 16.91 -50.25 17.46
C PRO A 847 15.80 -49.23 17.14
N ASN A 848 16.13 -48.13 16.46
CA ASN A 848 15.23 -47.02 16.14
C ASN A 848 14.95 -46.86 14.64
N VAL A 849 15.27 -47.85 13.83
CA VAL A 849 15.10 -47.80 12.38
C VAL A 849 14.03 -48.79 11.91
N ILE A 850 13.18 -48.33 11.00
CA ILE A 850 12.18 -49.17 10.31
C ILE A 850 12.56 -49.23 8.82
N LEU A 851 12.80 -50.44 8.33
CA LEU A 851 13.17 -50.70 6.93
C LEU A 851 11.92 -50.93 6.07
N LEU A 852 11.70 -50.02 5.12
CA LEU A 852 10.52 -49.98 4.26
C LEU A 852 10.92 -50.04 2.79
N ASN A 853 10.07 -50.65 1.96
CA ASN A 853 10.26 -50.62 0.51
C ASN A 853 9.88 -49.25 -0.07
N MET A 854 10.72 -48.70 -0.95
CA MET A 854 10.45 -47.47 -1.68
C MET A 854 9.61 -47.75 -2.93
N ARG A 855 8.30 -47.47 -2.88
CA ARG A 855 7.43 -47.54 -4.06
C ARG A 855 7.80 -46.47 -5.09
N ASN A 856 7.72 -46.81 -6.39
CA ASN A 856 8.03 -45.86 -7.45
C ASN A 856 6.85 -44.87 -7.66
N ASN A 857 7.15 -43.59 -7.54
CA ASN A 857 6.35 -42.40 -7.93
C ASN A 857 4.83 -42.38 -7.63
N ARG A 858 4.47 -41.51 -6.65
CA ARG A 858 3.18 -40.79 -6.51
C ARG A 858 2.05 -41.46 -5.72
N ASP A 859 2.32 -42.10 -4.58
CA ASP A 859 1.28 -42.21 -3.53
C ASP A 859 1.18 -40.85 -2.79
N TYR A 860 0.58 -39.85 -3.47
CA TYR A 860 0.13 -38.59 -2.87
C TYR A 860 -0.93 -38.81 -1.75
N ASP A 861 -1.33 -40.06 -1.57
CA ASP A 861 -2.42 -40.49 -0.71
C ASP A 861 -1.96 -41.17 0.59
N HIS A 862 -0.66 -41.21 0.94
CA HIS A 862 -0.27 -41.71 2.27
C HIS A 862 -0.73 -40.73 3.38
N PRO A 863 -1.18 -41.17 4.58
CA PRO A 863 -1.72 -40.27 5.61
C PRO A 863 -0.68 -39.43 6.36
N LEU A 864 0.58 -39.87 6.46
CA LEU A 864 1.64 -39.19 7.24
C LEU A 864 2.66 -38.41 6.43
N ASN A 865 2.96 -37.17 6.81
CA ASN A 865 4.09 -36.40 6.29
C ASN A 865 5.43 -37.07 6.62
N HIS A 866 6.41 -36.97 5.70
CA HIS A 866 7.77 -37.47 5.90
C HIS A 866 8.80 -36.42 5.48
N LYS A 867 9.76 -36.13 6.36
CA LYS A 867 10.87 -35.22 6.09
C LYS A 867 12.14 -36.03 5.85
N ILE A 868 12.63 -36.01 4.62
CA ILE A 868 13.88 -36.62 4.22
C ILE A 868 15.03 -35.87 4.89
N LYS A 869 15.87 -36.62 5.61
CA LYS A 869 17.13 -36.14 6.20
C LYS A 869 18.30 -36.39 5.27
N LYS A 870 18.34 -37.59 4.71
CA LYS A 870 19.49 -38.08 3.95
C LYS A 870 19.09 -39.03 2.84
N GLN A 871 19.80 -38.97 1.71
CA GLN A 871 19.67 -39.92 0.60
C GLN A 871 21.04 -40.39 0.14
N PHE A 872 21.28 -41.69 0.10
CA PHE A 872 22.58 -42.23 -0.28
C PHE A 872 22.48 -43.55 -1.03
N ILE A 873 23.58 -43.93 -1.69
CA ILE A 873 23.73 -45.22 -2.34
C ILE A 873 24.54 -46.13 -1.43
N TYR A 874 24.07 -47.36 -1.26
CA TYR A 874 24.77 -48.41 -0.52
C TYR A 874 25.06 -49.58 -1.46
N ASN A 875 26.32 -50.03 -1.53
CA ASN A 875 26.73 -51.13 -2.41
C ASN A 875 26.91 -52.42 -1.61
N ILE A 876 26.21 -53.49 -2.00
CA ILE A 876 26.44 -54.84 -1.48
C ILE A 876 26.60 -55.80 -2.65
N ASN A 877 27.76 -56.46 -2.73
CA ASN A 877 28.07 -57.47 -3.75
C ASN A 877 27.74 -57.00 -5.19
N ASP A 878 28.14 -55.77 -5.53
CA ASP A 878 27.91 -55.11 -6.84
C ASP A 878 26.44 -54.75 -7.15
N ILE A 879 25.55 -54.82 -6.16
CA ILE A 879 24.17 -54.32 -6.25
C ILE A 879 24.09 -52.98 -5.50
N LEU A 880 23.63 -51.94 -6.20
CA LEU A 880 23.44 -50.61 -5.65
C LEU A 880 22.02 -50.46 -5.09
N TYR A 881 21.92 -50.14 -3.81
CA TYR A 881 20.67 -49.82 -3.13
C TYR A 881 20.58 -48.31 -2.89
N GLU A 882 19.47 -47.71 -3.29
CA GLU A 882 19.12 -46.34 -2.92
C GLU A 882 18.38 -46.35 -1.59
N VAL A 883 18.90 -45.58 -0.64
CA VAL A 883 18.33 -45.44 0.70
C VAL A 883 17.94 -43.99 0.95
N CYS A 884 16.68 -43.75 1.26
CA CYS A 884 16.17 -42.46 1.75
C CYS A 884 15.81 -42.58 3.23
N VAL A 885 16.52 -41.84 4.06
CA VAL A 885 16.24 -41.71 5.51
C VAL A 885 15.26 -40.56 5.70
N ALA A 886 14.11 -40.85 6.28
CA ALA A 886 13.08 -39.87 6.56
C ALA A 886 12.59 -39.94 8.01
N VAL A 887 12.23 -38.78 8.54
CA VAL A 887 11.57 -38.63 9.83
C VAL A 887 10.06 -38.54 9.59
N PRO A 888 9.24 -39.39 10.23
CA PRO A 888 7.79 -39.31 10.10
C PRO A 888 7.23 -38.05 10.77
N PHE A 889 5.99 -37.70 10.42
CA PHE A 889 5.21 -36.58 10.94
C PHE A 889 5.72 -35.17 10.61
N LEU A 890 6.83 -35.06 9.90
CA LEU A 890 7.40 -33.79 9.48
C LEU A 890 7.24 -33.61 7.97
N ARG A 891 6.89 -32.40 7.53
CA ARG A 891 6.77 -32.04 6.11
C ARG A 891 8.13 -31.68 5.49
N GLN A 892 8.28 -31.96 4.20
CA GLN A 892 9.43 -31.53 3.39
C GLN A 892 9.20 -30.10 2.87
N ASN A 893 9.49 -29.09 3.69
CA ASN A 893 9.20 -27.66 3.44
C ASN A 893 10.11 -26.97 2.41
N ASN A 894 10.35 -27.60 1.25
CA ASN A 894 11.46 -27.24 0.35
C ASN A 894 12.84 -27.26 1.04
N ASP A 895 12.92 -27.82 2.24
CA ASP A 895 14.16 -27.97 3.00
C ASP A 895 15.11 -28.85 2.17
N PRO A 896 16.32 -28.38 1.87
CA PRO A 896 17.32 -29.25 1.29
C PRO A 896 17.77 -30.29 2.32
N TYR A 897 18.17 -31.46 1.83
CA TYR A 897 18.57 -32.59 2.65
C TYR A 897 19.90 -33.16 2.16
N GLU A 898 20.61 -33.86 3.03
CA GLU A 898 21.93 -34.42 2.70
C GLU A 898 21.79 -35.48 1.61
N ARG A 899 22.60 -35.40 0.56
CA ARG A 899 22.64 -36.47 -0.44
C ARG A 899 24.07 -36.87 -0.76
N ASP A 900 24.24 -38.13 -1.11
CA ASP A 900 25.51 -38.62 -1.61
C ASP A 900 25.96 -37.86 -2.87
N SER A 901 27.26 -37.65 -3.02
CA SER A 901 27.88 -36.99 -4.18
C SER A 901 27.47 -37.61 -5.51
N PHE A 902 27.09 -38.89 -5.53
CA PHE A 902 26.48 -39.54 -6.68
C PHE A 902 25.22 -38.79 -7.19
N PHE A 903 24.35 -38.34 -6.29
CA PHE A 903 23.13 -37.59 -6.65
C PHE A 903 23.41 -36.10 -6.95
N LYS A 904 24.52 -35.53 -6.43
CA LYS A 904 25.04 -34.22 -6.88
C LYS A 904 25.34 -34.28 -8.38
N LEU A 905 26.20 -35.23 -8.74
CA LEU A 905 26.64 -35.45 -10.09
C LEU A 905 25.48 -35.77 -11.05
N GLU A 906 24.56 -36.66 -10.69
CA GLU A 906 23.41 -37.00 -11.54
C GLU A 906 22.57 -35.76 -11.91
N GLN A 907 22.36 -34.84 -10.97
CA GLN A 907 21.62 -33.60 -11.21
C GLN A 907 22.40 -32.61 -12.07
N PHE A 908 23.69 -32.43 -11.79
CA PHE A 908 24.51 -31.50 -12.54
C PHE A 908 24.71 -31.98 -13.99
N LEU A 909 24.85 -33.29 -14.21
CA LEU A 909 24.84 -33.87 -15.56
C LEU A 909 23.50 -33.66 -16.26
N LYS A 910 22.36 -33.74 -15.55
CA LYS A 910 21.05 -33.37 -16.13
C LYS A 910 20.99 -31.89 -16.50
N PHE A 911 21.46 -30.99 -15.65
CA PHE A 911 21.58 -29.55 -15.96
C PHE A 911 22.45 -29.31 -17.20
N LEU A 912 23.59 -30.00 -17.32
CA LEU A 912 24.46 -29.89 -18.49
C LEU A 912 23.80 -30.46 -19.74
N PHE A 913 23.34 -31.71 -19.73
CA PHE A 913 22.93 -32.45 -20.93
C PHE A 913 21.45 -32.28 -21.33
N THR A 914 20.63 -31.57 -20.56
CA THR A 914 19.20 -31.31 -20.86
C THR A 914 18.89 -29.81 -20.82
N ASN A 915 17.65 -29.41 -21.14
CA ASN A 915 17.19 -28.01 -21.03
C ASN A 915 16.79 -27.61 -19.60
N ARG A 916 17.29 -28.29 -18.59
CA ARG A 916 16.98 -28.01 -17.18
C ARG A 916 17.78 -26.80 -16.72
N ARG A 917 17.10 -25.81 -16.13
CA ARG A 917 17.70 -24.54 -15.66
C ARG A 917 17.94 -24.45 -14.15
N CYS A 918 17.49 -25.44 -13.39
CA CYS A 918 17.53 -25.39 -11.93
C CYS A 918 18.03 -26.72 -11.37
N ILE A 919 18.74 -26.67 -10.24
CA ILE A 919 19.13 -27.86 -9.47
C ILE A 919 18.52 -27.82 -8.06
N TYR A 920 18.40 -28.98 -7.42
CA TYR A 920 18.01 -29.01 -6.01
C TYR A 920 19.10 -28.36 -5.15
N ALA A 921 18.69 -27.52 -4.20
CA ALA A 921 19.62 -26.95 -3.25
C ALA A 921 20.17 -28.01 -2.29
N TRP A 922 21.39 -27.77 -1.83
CA TRP A 922 22.03 -28.52 -0.76
C TRP A 922 21.84 -27.80 0.57
N PRO A 923 21.94 -28.49 1.72
CA PRO A 923 21.86 -27.85 3.04
C PRO A 923 22.77 -26.63 3.18
N GLU A 924 23.99 -26.72 2.66
CA GLU A 924 25.00 -25.65 2.63
C GLU A 924 24.66 -24.50 1.66
N TYR A 925 23.75 -24.72 0.70
CA TYR A 925 23.37 -23.79 -0.37
C TYR A 925 21.90 -23.38 -0.30
N LYS A 926 21.23 -23.62 0.82
CA LYS A 926 19.79 -23.36 1.00
C LYS A 926 19.40 -21.90 0.75
N ASN A 927 20.29 -20.96 1.06
CA ASN A 927 20.01 -19.52 0.93
C ASN A 927 20.08 -19.02 -0.53
N LEU A 928 20.48 -19.88 -1.49
CA LEU A 928 20.46 -19.58 -2.93
C LEU A 928 19.13 -19.97 -3.60
N GLN A 929 18.19 -20.54 -2.85
CA GLN A 929 16.93 -21.04 -3.37
C GLN A 929 16.00 -19.90 -3.82
N THR A 930 15.60 -19.93 -5.09
CA THR A 930 14.58 -19.03 -5.66
C THR A 930 13.33 -19.82 -6.05
N TYR A 931 12.21 -19.13 -6.23
CA TYR A 931 11.05 -19.75 -6.87
C TYR A 931 11.33 -19.91 -8.37
N ILE A 932 11.06 -21.10 -8.91
CA ILE A 932 11.30 -21.38 -10.34
C ILE A 932 10.35 -20.52 -11.18
N ASN A 933 10.93 -19.69 -12.06
CA ASN A 933 10.19 -18.86 -12.99
C ASN A 933 10.01 -19.59 -14.33
N LEU A 934 8.80 -20.06 -14.60
CA LEU A 934 8.44 -20.82 -15.80
C LEU A 934 8.01 -19.93 -16.99
N GLY A 935 8.25 -18.62 -16.94
CA GLY A 935 7.95 -17.68 -18.04
C GLY A 935 6.46 -17.34 -18.25
N ILE A 936 5.54 -18.00 -17.54
CA ILE A 936 4.16 -17.55 -17.32
C ILE A 936 4.03 -17.35 -15.82
N ARG A 937 3.79 -16.12 -15.36
CA ARG A 937 3.42 -15.83 -13.96
C ARG A 937 2.02 -16.37 -13.66
N LYS A 938 1.85 -17.70 -13.67
CA LYS A 938 0.86 -18.33 -12.81
C LYS A 938 1.51 -18.38 -11.44
N TYR A 939 1.22 -17.38 -10.62
CA TYR A 939 1.51 -17.49 -9.20
C TYR A 939 0.79 -18.71 -8.68
N GLY A 940 1.59 -19.65 -8.22
CA GLY A 940 1.16 -20.85 -7.56
C GLY A 940 2.39 -21.68 -7.26
N HIS A 941 2.69 -21.88 -5.98
CA HIS A 941 3.81 -22.64 -5.40
C HIS A 941 3.89 -24.13 -5.82
N THR A 942 3.39 -24.47 -7.00
CA THR A 942 3.56 -25.77 -7.66
C THR A 942 5.02 -26.09 -8.00
N VAL A 943 5.94 -25.14 -7.87
CA VAL A 943 7.35 -25.34 -8.18
C VAL A 943 8.22 -25.20 -6.92
N GLU A 944 8.92 -26.29 -6.59
CA GLU A 944 9.88 -26.37 -5.49
C GLU A 944 10.89 -25.22 -5.59
N LYS A 945 11.27 -24.62 -4.45
CA LYS A 945 12.39 -23.70 -4.47
C LYS A 945 13.66 -24.44 -4.87
N GLN A 946 14.32 -23.99 -5.93
CA GLN A 946 15.53 -24.59 -6.48
C GLN A 946 16.60 -23.51 -6.66
N VAL A 947 17.84 -23.92 -6.90
CA VAL A 947 18.89 -22.96 -7.27
C VAL A 947 18.85 -22.80 -8.78
N GLU A 948 18.56 -21.57 -9.23
CA GLU A 948 18.60 -21.21 -10.64
C GLU A 948 20.05 -21.21 -11.10
N MET A 949 20.36 -21.87 -12.22
CA MET A 949 21.69 -21.90 -12.80
C MET A 949 21.60 -21.58 -14.28
N GLN A 950 22.49 -20.70 -14.74
CA GLN A 950 22.71 -20.46 -16.16
C GLN A 950 24.17 -20.61 -16.50
N LEU A 951 24.44 -21.21 -17.66
CA LEU A 951 25.77 -21.45 -18.16
C LEU A 951 25.84 -21.00 -19.61
N ASN A 952 26.92 -20.29 -19.93
CA ASN A 952 27.20 -19.89 -21.30
C ASN A 952 27.26 -21.12 -22.24
N THR A 953 26.60 -21.03 -23.39
CA THR A 953 26.42 -22.15 -24.33
C THR A 953 27.75 -22.71 -24.85
N GLU A 954 28.77 -21.87 -25.04
CA GLU A 954 30.09 -22.32 -25.50
C GLU A 954 30.79 -23.16 -24.42
N ILE A 955 30.80 -22.66 -23.18
CA ILE A 955 31.36 -23.37 -22.02
C ILE A 955 30.62 -24.69 -21.79
N GLN A 956 29.29 -24.68 -21.85
CA GLN A 956 28.47 -25.89 -21.70
C GLN A 956 28.80 -26.93 -22.78
N THR A 957 29.04 -26.51 -24.02
CA THR A 957 29.39 -27.41 -25.13
C THR A 957 30.77 -28.03 -24.94
N LEU A 958 31.75 -27.27 -24.46
CA LEU A 958 33.09 -27.79 -24.15
C LEU A 958 33.04 -28.85 -23.04
N LEU A 959 32.35 -28.56 -21.93
CA LEU A 959 32.18 -29.50 -20.82
C LEU A 959 31.50 -30.81 -21.30
N LYS A 960 30.45 -30.71 -22.13
CA LYS A 960 29.77 -31.89 -22.70
C LYS A 960 30.70 -32.79 -23.49
N ASN A 961 31.48 -32.20 -24.40
CA ASN A 961 32.35 -32.95 -25.30
C ASN A 961 33.44 -33.71 -24.54
N GLU A 962 34.07 -33.08 -23.54
CA GLU A 962 35.09 -33.72 -22.72
C GLU A 962 34.51 -34.85 -21.85
N LEU A 963 33.31 -34.64 -21.28
CA LEU A 963 32.61 -35.68 -20.50
C LEU A 963 32.22 -36.88 -21.37
N LEU A 964 31.80 -36.66 -22.61
CA LEU A 964 31.49 -37.73 -23.58
C LEU A 964 32.72 -38.56 -23.95
N GLU A 965 33.88 -37.92 -24.06
CA GLU A 965 35.13 -38.60 -24.43
C GLU A 965 35.71 -39.42 -23.26
N ARG A 966 35.76 -38.84 -22.06
CA ARG A 966 36.56 -39.39 -20.94
C ARG A 966 35.74 -39.85 -19.74
N GLY A 967 34.51 -39.36 -19.57
CA GLY A 967 33.66 -39.60 -18.40
C GLY A 967 33.98 -38.74 -17.18
N TYR A 968 35.03 -37.90 -17.25
CA TYR A 968 35.44 -36.94 -16.24
C TYR A 968 36.37 -35.90 -16.89
N ILE A 969 36.61 -34.75 -16.25
CA ILE A 969 37.41 -33.65 -16.78
C ILE A 969 38.57 -33.35 -15.83
N VAL A 970 39.81 -33.56 -16.31
CA VAL A 970 41.01 -33.24 -15.51
C VAL A 970 41.10 -31.73 -15.28
N ASN A 971 41.24 -31.31 -14.02
CA ASN A 971 41.33 -29.92 -13.57
C ASN A 971 40.17 -29.03 -14.08
N CYS A 972 38.95 -29.59 -14.17
CA CYS A 972 37.73 -28.90 -14.59
C CYS A 972 37.50 -27.54 -13.90
N CYS A 973 37.54 -27.51 -12.58
CA CYS A 973 37.30 -26.32 -11.76
C CYS A 973 38.33 -25.24 -12.08
N ASP A 974 39.62 -25.56 -12.06
CA ASP A 974 40.69 -24.61 -12.35
C ASP A 974 40.62 -24.06 -13.78
N ARG A 975 40.13 -24.86 -14.73
CA ARG A 975 40.01 -24.47 -16.14
C ARG A 975 38.79 -23.60 -16.42
N TYR A 976 37.65 -23.87 -15.78
CA TYR A 976 36.36 -23.32 -16.20
C TYR A 976 35.72 -22.37 -15.20
N LEU A 977 36.08 -22.38 -13.90
CA LEU A 977 35.40 -21.56 -12.90
C LEU A 977 35.50 -20.05 -13.18
N SER A 978 36.69 -19.54 -13.51
CA SER A 978 36.88 -18.11 -13.82
C SER A 978 36.06 -17.68 -15.05
N GLN A 979 36.09 -18.49 -16.12
CA GLN A 979 35.33 -18.24 -17.34
C GLN A 979 33.81 -18.21 -17.08
N ILE A 980 33.32 -19.05 -16.18
CA ILE A 980 31.90 -19.08 -15.79
C ILE A 980 31.56 -17.81 -15.00
N VAL A 981 32.33 -17.48 -13.97
CA VAL A 981 32.07 -16.31 -13.11
C VAL A 981 32.16 -14.98 -13.88
N GLU A 982 33.07 -14.88 -14.84
CA GLU A 982 33.22 -13.69 -15.70
C GLU A 982 32.16 -13.61 -16.82
N SER A 983 31.39 -14.68 -17.06
CA SER A 983 30.38 -14.69 -18.11
C SER A 983 29.17 -13.81 -17.79
N LYS A 984 28.57 -13.22 -18.82
CA LYS A 984 27.36 -12.42 -18.68
C LYS A 984 26.19 -13.24 -18.12
N ASP A 985 26.04 -14.50 -18.56
CA ASP A 985 24.98 -15.41 -18.11
C ASP A 985 25.04 -15.65 -16.58
N TYR A 986 26.25 -15.83 -16.02
CA TYR A 986 26.45 -15.95 -14.58
C TYR A 986 26.07 -14.67 -13.84
N GLN A 987 26.53 -13.51 -14.33
CA GLN A 987 26.28 -12.21 -13.70
C GLN A 987 24.79 -11.84 -13.70
N ASP A 988 24.08 -12.10 -14.80
CA ASP A 988 22.64 -11.84 -14.90
C ASP A 988 21.83 -12.82 -14.03
N ASN A 989 22.23 -14.09 -13.96
CA ASN A 989 21.59 -15.05 -13.06
C ASN A 989 21.85 -14.75 -11.57
N LEU A 990 23.04 -14.27 -11.22
CA LEU A 990 23.36 -13.84 -9.86
C LEU A 990 22.51 -12.63 -9.44
N LYS A 991 22.33 -11.63 -10.32
CA LYS A 991 21.41 -10.50 -10.06
C LYS A 991 19.99 -10.97 -9.79
N TYR A 992 19.50 -11.97 -10.54
CA TYR A 992 18.18 -12.55 -10.31
C TYR A 992 18.09 -13.20 -8.92
N ILE A 993 19.07 -14.04 -8.55
CA ILE A 993 19.11 -14.67 -7.22
C ILE A 993 19.16 -13.60 -6.11
N LEU A 994 19.97 -12.56 -6.27
CA LEU A 994 20.07 -11.47 -5.29
C LEU A 994 18.78 -10.66 -5.16
N ALA A 995 18.04 -10.45 -6.26
CA ALA A 995 16.77 -9.73 -6.23
C ALA A 995 15.65 -10.54 -5.55
N GLU A 996 15.67 -11.86 -5.68
CA GLU A 996 14.66 -12.76 -5.09
C GLU A 996 14.98 -13.16 -3.63
N CYS A 997 16.25 -13.07 -3.22
CA CYS A 997 16.69 -13.39 -1.87
C CYS A 997 16.86 -12.11 -1.03
N ASN A 998 15.94 -11.85 -0.09
CA ASN A 998 15.93 -10.69 0.84
C ASN A 998 17.10 -10.63 1.87
N ASN A 999 18.31 -11.15 1.55
CA ASN A 999 19.45 -11.27 2.48
C ASN A 999 20.63 -10.33 2.11
N SER A 1000 21.64 -10.25 2.99
CA SER A 1000 22.90 -9.51 2.78
C SER A 1000 23.61 -9.93 1.49
N THR A 1001 23.94 -8.96 0.64
CA THR A 1001 24.44 -9.20 -0.72
C THR A 1001 25.79 -9.95 -0.77
N GLY A 1002 26.73 -9.65 0.13
CA GLY A 1002 28.08 -10.22 0.09
C GLY A 1002 28.15 -11.74 0.34
N ASP A 1003 27.36 -12.27 1.27
CA ASP A 1003 27.44 -13.70 1.64
C ASP A 1003 26.84 -14.62 0.56
N LEU A 1004 25.86 -14.12 -0.22
CA LEU A 1004 25.20 -14.88 -1.28
C LEU A 1004 26.08 -15.05 -2.52
N GLU A 1005 26.86 -14.04 -2.88
CA GLU A 1005 27.76 -14.07 -4.04
C GLU A 1005 28.85 -15.12 -3.87
N GLU A 1006 29.53 -15.11 -2.71
CA GLU A 1006 30.57 -16.10 -2.38
C GLU A 1006 29.98 -17.51 -2.35
N MET A 1007 28.79 -17.68 -1.79
CA MET A 1007 28.10 -18.96 -1.71
C MET A 1007 27.69 -19.50 -3.09
N TYR A 1008 27.23 -18.63 -4.01
CA TYR A 1008 26.89 -19.04 -5.39
C TYR A 1008 28.13 -19.44 -6.18
N GLN A 1009 29.23 -18.70 -6.04
CA GLN A 1009 30.52 -19.08 -6.64
C GLN A 1009 31.03 -20.42 -6.08
N LYS A 1010 30.89 -20.64 -4.76
CA LYS A 1010 31.28 -21.89 -4.11
C LYS A 1010 30.44 -23.08 -4.58
N LEU A 1011 29.14 -22.89 -4.82
CA LEU A 1011 28.29 -23.93 -5.45
C LEU A 1011 28.87 -24.35 -6.80
N TRP A 1012 29.19 -23.40 -7.68
CA TRP A 1012 29.83 -23.71 -8.96
C TRP A 1012 31.17 -24.42 -8.80
N GLN A 1013 31.99 -24.00 -7.83
CA GLN A 1013 33.26 -24.66 -7.52
C GLN A 1013 33.04 -26.13 -7.14
N ASP A 1014 32.08 -26.41 -6.27
CA ASP A 1014 31.80 -27.77 -5.80
C ASP A 1014 31.21 -28.65 -6.91
N GLU A 1015 30.30 -28.14 -7.73
CA GLU A 1015 29.72 -28.88 -8.86
C GLU A 1015 30.77 -29.19 -9.95
N LEU A 1016 31.70 -28.26 -10.21
CA LEU A 1016 32.81 -28.51 -11.15
C LEU A 1016 33.81 -29.54 -10.61
N LYS A 1017 34.11 -29.51 -9.30
CA LYS A 1017 35.00 -30.52 -8.67
C LYS A 1017 34.44 -31.95 -8.77
N LEU A 1018 33.12 -32.12 -8.79
CA LEU A 1018 32.52 -33.43 -9.00
C LEU A 1018 32.83 -34.00 -10.40
N LEU A 1019 32.97 -33.13 -11.40
CA LEU A 1019 33.37 -33.55 -12.75
C LEU A 1019 34.85 -33.92 -12.85
N GLU A 1020 35.69 -33.52 -11.88
CA GLU A 1020 37.13 -33.85 -11.83
C GLU A 1020 37.41 -35.21 -11.19
N ASP A 1021 36.50 -35.69 -10.36
CA ASP A 1021 36.73 -36.86 -9.53
C ASP A 1021 36.66 -38.15 -10.37
N GLU A 1022 37.82 -38.76 -10.59
CA GLU A 1022 37.99 -39.96 -11.40
C GLU A 1022 37.14 -41.14 -10.88
N ARG A 1023 36.77 -41.16 -9.58
CA ARG A 1023 35.90 -42.20 -9.01
C ARG A 1023 34.52 -42.25 -9.67
N PHE A 1024 34.05 -41.12 -10.20
CA PHE A 1024 32.75 -41.05 -10.88
C PHE A 1024 32.82 -41.38 -12.37
N LYS A 1025 34.01 -41.56 -12.95
CA LYS A 1025 34.21 -41.75 -14.40
C LYS A 1025 33.27 -42.76 -15.06
N GLU A 1026 33.16 -43.95 -14.49
CA GLU A 1026 32.31 -45.01 -15.06
C GLU A 1026 30.81 -44.74 -14.82
N VAL A 1027 30.46 -44.15 -13.66
CA VAL A 1027 29.10 -43.71 -13.34
C VAL A 1027 28.64 -42.58 -14.27
N THR A 1028 29.47 -41.58 -14.54
CA THR A 1028 29.19 -40.47 -15.45
C THR A 1028 28.85 -40.98 -16.84
N LYS A 1029 29.63 -41.93 -17.39
CA LYS A 1029 29.34 -42.53 -18.70
C LYS A 1029 27.98 -43.24 -18.71
N ILE A 1030 27.65 -43.96 -17.64
CA ILE A 1030 26.35 -44.63 -17.49
C ILE A 1030 25.21 -43.60 -17.42
N ILE A 1031 25.34 -42.55 -16.60
CA ILE A 1031 24.33 -41.50 -16.46
C ILE A 1031 24.11 -40.77 -17.78
N ILE A 1032 25.19 -40.33 -18.47
CA ILE A 1032 25.10 -39.65 -19.77
C ILE A 1032 24.43 -40.55 -20.82
N LYS A 1033 24.81 -41.84 -20.87
CA LYS A 1033 24.17 -42.81 -21.76
C LYS A 1033 22.70 -43.00 -21.46
N ASN A 1034 22.31 -43.04 -20.18
CA ASN A 1034 20.91 -43.15 -19.76
C ASN A 1034 20.11 -41.87 -20.09
N ILE A 1035 20.71 -40.68 -19.92
CA ILE A 1035 20.10 -39.41 -20.38
C ILE A 1035 19.85 -39.46 -21.89
N GLY A 1036 20.80 -39.97 -22.69
CA GLY A 1036 20.62 -40.13 -24.15
C GLY A 1036 19.64 -41.25 -24.57
N ASN A 1037 19.59 -42.36 -23.83
CA ASN A 1037 18.74 -43.53 -24.14
C ASN A 1037 17.31 -43.41 -23.63
N SER A 1038 17.06 -42.56 -22.64
CA SER A 1038 15.74 -42.41 -22.01
C SER A 1038 14.66 -41.90 -22.97
N GLY A 1039 15.01 -41.53 -24.22
CA GLY A 1039 14.05 -41.23 -25.27
C GLY A 1039 12.99 -40.23 -24.83
N VAL A 1040 13.32 -39.39 -23.85
CA VAL A 1040 12.42 -38.36 -23.36
C VAL A 1040 12.19 -37.49 -24.58
N PRO A 1041 10.95 -37.44 -25.12
CA PRO A 1041 10.67 -36.48 -26.16
C PRO A 1041 11.09 -35.10 -25.66
N ASN A 1042 11.24 -34.13 -26.54
CA ASN A 1042 11.07 -32.72 -26.16
C ASN A 1042 9.63 -32.43 -25.61
N SER A 1043 8.97 -33.38 -24.93
CA SER A 1043 8.04 -33.13 -23.86
C SER A 1043 8.90 -32.86 -22.61
N GLY A 1044 9.15 -31.63 -22.21
CA GLY A 1044 8.09 -30.66 -22.09
C GLY A 1044 6.86 -31.29 -21.44
N ASP A 1045 7.01 -31.79 -20.22
CA ASP A 1045 5.97 -31.93 -19.18
C ASP A 1045 6.52 -32.82 -18.06
N VAL A 1046 6.98 -32.24 -16.96
CA VAL A 1046 6.09 -31.59 -16.00
C VAL A 1046 5.90 -30.07 -16.20
N PHE A 1047 6.63 -29.43 -17.12
CA PHE A 1047 6.46 -27.99 -17.41
C PHE A 1047 6.70 -27.56 -18.87
N GLY A 1048 6.31 -28.34 -19.89
CA GLY A 1048 6.52 -27.90 -21.28
C GLY A 1048 5.35 -28.12 -22.22
N GLY A 1049 4.20 -27.68 -21.76
CA GLY A 1049 3.07 -27.33 -22.62
C GLY A 1049 2.97 -25.84 -22.95
N TYR A 1050 4.02 -24.99 -22.91
CA TYR A 1050 3.85 -23.54 -23.18
C TYR A 1050 5.09 -22.82 -23.76
N PHE A 1051 5.76 -23.32 -24.79
CA PHE A 1051 6.74 -22.50 -25.52
C PHE A 1051 6.78 -22.79 -27.02
N VAL A 1052 5.82 -22.20 -27.76
CA VAL A 1052 5.95 -21.81 -29.18
C VAL A 1052 5.25 -20.46 -29.38
N MET A 1053 5.95 -19.36 -29.09
CA MET A 1053 6.03 -18.08 -29.83
C MET A 1053 6.77 -17.04 -28.99
#